data_AF-A0A7X7K895-F1
#
_entry.id   AF-A0A7X7K895-F1
#
_cell.length_a   1.000
_cell.length_b   1.000
_cell.length_c   1.000
_cell.angle_alpha   90.00
_cell.angle_beta   90.00
_cell.angle_gamma   90.00
#
_symmetry.space_group_name_H-M   'P 1'
#
loop_
_entity.id
_entity.type
_entity.pdbx_description
1 polymer ?
#
loop_
_entity_poly.entity_id
_entity_poly.type
_entity_poly.pdbx_seq_one_letter_code
_entity_poly.pdbx_strand_id
1 'polypeptide(L)'
;MAEVSVPLQRQGRPAVRHSTRPELVDRVVELARTGRGVIVVGDAGVGKTHLVNLVVPQLAATGARVVTVTATAARRALPLGALEPLLGDVDLLGSSAARTARAIVASLRDVSDDGGAGSQPVLRIENAHLLDEASSQVVEWLARHEDVVLLVSMRRSAASWSPWLELWRDDVLERIDIEPLDFAQTESLLVAELGGPITADTAHRLWRMTSGNVFYLAELVRDLRHSGDLARTEGVWVWQGIAGTSQRLLDVVAHDVAYVSDDVRALLEEIALGGPRPLHAVLDEHPRSAVQELLALGLVSRSEDGADGGPTEVVLRITHPLYGDAVASHTSAQRQREVLQRAVASYVARVGTPDDLLRWVNRALSHGVPVPAHVLRDGYEAAMERLSRPTAVAFATEMIRLHALGDAPNERADAVRVELLLCRGEAWRHFGSRELAQHDVREAREILVQLPLDEEVIALGVRADVLEAQVHHYRGDDLAGALRVLDDGLARVTALDTAAARKGTTRLVRERLTHLGWSGRVREALPGLLAELDAPEAGADVVPLVGPTITGLALVGRFSEIDHLAQRYLPVALRSIGTYRWGPSDIVFATYASRVWRGEAPGAEIDHLYGKGLPGTVDWTGLHLRRGFDAIAAGAWSTARAELRAANVRIRTLDVGGFARFTLAAEALAAAATGDPVGAHALAAQSREAPVRSGGSVEPQVELTHVDTMMWLR
;
A
#
# COMPACT_ATOMS: atom_id res chain seq x y z
N MET A 1 36.10 15.22 38.77
CA MET A 1 36.21 14.63 37.43
C MET A 1 36.00 13.12 37.52
N ALA A 2 34.74 12.69 37.67
CA ALA A 2 34.36 11.28 37.60
C ALA A 2 33.25 11.17 36.56
N GLU A 3 33.57 10.53 35.43
CA GLU A 3 32.64 10.21 34.35
C GLU A 3 31.58 9.22 34.86
N VAL A 4 30.35 9.70 35.00
CA VAL A 4 29.19 8.82 35.15
C VAL A 4 28.98 8.12 33.82
N SER A 5 29.28 6.82 33.80
CA SER A 5 29.17 5.96 32.62
C SER A 5 27.74 5.91 32.10
N VAL A 6 27.54 6.47 30.91
CA VAL A 6 26.33 6.34 30.08
C VAL A 6 26.24 4.89 29.59
N PRO A 7 25.15 4.16 29.85
CA PRO A 7 25.01 2.82 29.32
C PRO A 7 24.80 2.87 27.80
N LEU A 8 25.81 2.39 27.08
CA LEU A 8 25.75 1.76 25.75
C LEU A 8 24.60 2.25 24.86
N GLN A 9 24.78 3.44 24.28
CA GLN A 9 24.19 3.74 22.98
C GLN A 9 24.51 2.58 22.04
N ARG A 10 23.47 1.94 21.47
CA ARG A 10 23.60 1.07 20.29
C ARG A 10 24.31 1.87 19.19
N GLN A 11 25.64 1.84 19.18
CA GLN A 11 26.48 2.41 18.14
C GLN A 11 26.14 1.70 16.82
N GLY A 12 25.83 2.48 15.79
CA GLY A 12 25.69 2.01 14.42
C GLY A 12 24.37 2.35 13.71
N ARG A 13 23.36 2.92 14.38
CA ARG A 13 22.18 3.45 13.67
C ARG A 13 22.44 4.90 13.27
N PRO A 14 22.38 5.27 11.96
CA PRO A 14 22.26 6.68 11.63
C PRO A 14 21.00 7.17 12.32
N ALA A 15 21.15 8.14 13.23
CA ALA A 15 20.01 8.89 13.72
C ALA A 15 19.44 9.59 12.49
N VAL A 16 18.34 9.05 11.95
CA VAL A 16 17.55 9.70 10.91
C VAL A 16 17.32 11.13 11.39
N ARG A 17 17.98 12.13 10.79
CA ARG A 17 17.78 13.54 11.19
C ARG A 17 16.49 14.11 10.60
N HIS A 18 15.89 13.38 9.66
CA HIS A 18 14.67 13.76 8.98
C HIS A 18 13.46 13.61 9.90
N SER A 19 12.71 14.70 10.07
CA SER A 19 11.40 14.65 10.70
C SER A 19 10.35 14.39 9.62
N THR A 20 9.74 13.21 9.65
CA THR A 20 8.55 12.93 8.85
C THR A 20 7.27 13.54 9.43
N ARG A 21 7.37 14.17 10.62
CA ARG A 21 6.26 14.70 11.43
C ARG A 21 6.67 15.99 12.17
N PRO A 22 7.09 17.04 11.45
CA PRO A 22 7.54 18.30 12.08
C PRO A 22 6.47 18.88 13.01
N GLU A 23 5.20 18.82 12.62
CA GLU A 23 4.07 19.32 13.40
C GLU A 23 3.92 18.69 14.79
N LEU A 24 4.20 17.38 14.91
CA LEU A 24 4.15 16.71 16.22
C LEU A 24 5.36 17.07 17.08
N VAL A 25 6.53 17.25 16.47
CA VAL A 25 7.74 17.71 17.19
C VAL A 25 7.49 19.10 17.76
N ASP A 26 7.00 20.03 16.94
CA ASP A 26 6.70 21.41 17.35
C ASP A 26 5.63 21.43 18.46
N ARG A 27 4.58 20.60 18.33
CA ARG A 27 3.53 20.48 19.35
C ARG A 27 4.07 19.98 20.70
N VAL A 28 4.90 18.94 20.71
CA VAL A 28 5.49 18.44 21.97
C VAL A 28 6.42 19.48 22.60
N VAL A 29 7.21 20.16 21.78
CA VAL A 29 8.11 21.22 22.25
C VAL A 29 7.33 22.36 22.88
N GLU A 30 6.23 22.79 22.25
CA GLU A 30 5.37 23.85 22.79
C GLU A 30 4.70 23.47 24.11
N LEU A 31 4.16 22.25 24.20
CA LEU A 31 3.56 21.74 25.43
C LEU A 31 4.59 21.66 26.57
N ALA A 32 5.77 21.11 26.29
CA ALA A 32 6.82 21.01 27.29
C ALA A 32 7.33 22.39 27.74
N ARG A 33 7.40 23.38 26.85
CA ARG A 33 7.78 24.78 27.19
C ARG A 33 6.75 25.48 28.08
N THR A 34 5.48 25.14 27.93
CA THR A 34 4.40 25.68 28.77
C THR A 34 4.22 24.92 30.10
N GLY A 35 5.13 23.99 30.40
CA GLY A 35 5.14 23.19 31.63
C GLY A 35 4.18 22.00 31.59
N ARG A 36 3.56 21.71 30.45
CA ARG A 36 2.60 20.61 30.30
C ARG A 36 3.31 19.33 29.88
N GLY A 37 3.18 18.28 30.68
CA GLY A 37 3.71 16.97 30.34
C GLY A 37 2.94 16.28 29.21
N VAL A 38 3.58 15.31 28.56
CA VAL A 38 3.08 14.62 27.38
C VAL A 38 3.22 13.11 27.54
N ILE A 39 2.19 12.36 27.13
CA ILE A 39 2.25 10.92 26.91
C ILE A 39 2.22 10.65 25.39
N VAL A 40 3.33 10.12 24.87
CA VAL A 40 3.50 9.67 23.49
C VAL A 40 3.12 8.19 23.40
N VAL A 41 2.01 7.90 22.73
CA VAL A 41 1.39 6.58 22.64
C VAL A 41 1.53 6.04 21.22
N GLY A 42 1.71 4.73 21.04
CA GLY A 42 1.78 4.11 19.71
C GLY A 42 2.38 2.72 19.75
N ASP A 43 2.26 1.97 18.65
CA ASP A 43 2.69 0.58 18.61
C ASP A 43 4.22 0.42 18.59
N ALA A 44 4.72 -0.81 18.72
CA ALA A 44 6.15 -1.07 18.63
C ALA A 44 6.70 -0.63 17.26
N GLY A 45 7.85 0.05 17.24
CA GLY A 45 8.53 0.41 15.98
C GLY A 45 7.98 1.62 15.20
N VAL A 46 6.85 2.23 15.59
CA VAL A 46 6.24 3.37 14.87
C VAL A 46 7.01 4.70 14.97
N GLY A 47 8.08 4.78 15.77
CA GLY A 47 8.93 5.97 15.85
C GLY A 47 8.74 6.87 17.09
N LYS A 48 8.09 6.40 18.16
CA LYS A 48 7.94 7.17 19.42
C LYS A 48 9.27 7.72 19.95
N THR A 49 10.26 6.85 20.11
CA THR A 49 11.61 7.22 20.58
C THR A 49 12.29 8.19 19.62
N HIS A 50 12.06 8.06 18.30
CA HIS A 50 12.59 8.96 17.29
C HIS A 50 12.03 10.38 17.46
N LEU A 51 10.71 10.50 17.59
CA LEU A 51 10.06 11.78 17.84
C LEU A 51 10.59 12.45 19.12
N VAL A 52 10.67 11.71 20.23
CA VAL A 52 11.19 12.27 21.49
C VAL A 52 12.66 12.69 21.34
N ASN A 53 13.49 11.95 20.59
CA ASN A 53 14.87 12.33 20.29
C ASN A 53 14.99 13.61 19.46
N LEU A 54 14.00 13.96 18.64
CA LEU A 54 13.96 15.24 17.92
C LEU A 54 13.54 16.41 18.82
N VAL A 55 12.72 16.15 19.84
CA VAL A 55 12.25 17.14 20.83
C VAL A 55 13.35 17.52 21.82
N VAL A 56 14.10 16.54 22.34
CA VAL A 56 15.07 16.76 23.43
C VAL A 56 16.09 17.86 23.14
N PRO A 57 16.76 17.90 21.96
CA PRO A 57 17.70 18.98 21.65
C PRO A 57 17.05 20.37 21.61
N GLN A 58 15.78 20.46 21.20
CA GLN A 58 15.06 21.74 21.13
C GLN A 58 14.66 22.27 22.50
N LEU A 59 14.40 21.38 23.46
CA LEU A 59 14.19 21.73 24.88
C LEU A 59 15.52 22.11 25.56
N ALA A 60 16.59 21.38 25.25
CA ALA A 60 17.93 21.71 25.74
C ALA A 60 18.39 23.11 25.27
N ALA A 61 18.06 23.49 24.03
CA ALA A 61 18.36 24.81 23.50
C ALA A 61 17.64 25.96 24.25
N THR A 62 16.53 25.67 24.95
CA THR A 62 15.84 26.63 25.82
C THR A 62 16.27 26.56 27.28
N GLY A 63 17.37 25.84 27.57
CA GLY A 63 17.91 25.67 28.92
C GLY A 63 17.21 24.61 29.76
N ALA A 64 16.29 23.82 29.20
CA ALA A 64 15.65 22.72 29.93
C ALA A 64 16.58 21.50 29.97
N ARG A 65 16.81 20.94 31.16
CA ARG A 65 17.60 19.71 31.30
C ARG A 65 16.69 18.50 31.23
N VAL A 66 16.99 17.58 30.32
CA VAL A 66 16.23 16.33 30.13
C VAL A 66 16.96 15.16 30.78
N VAL A 67 16.34 14.52 31.76
CA VAL A 67 16.82 13.28 32.38
C VAL A 67 15.98 12.11 31.85
N THR A 68 16.62 11.00 31.48
CA THR A 68 15.94 9.87 30.85
C THR A 68 15.94 8.64 31.75
N VAL A 69 14.75 8.05 31.91
CA VAL A 69 14.52 6.74 32.54
C VAL A 69 13.96 5.81 31.49
N THR A 70 14.54 4.61 31.36
CA THR A 70 14.04 3.57 30.46
C THR A 70 13.54 2.38 31.26
N ALA A 71 12.23 2.15 31.23
CA ALA A 71 11.63 0.98 31.84
C ALA A 71 11.90 -0.27 30.98
N THR A 72 12.18 -1.39 31.64
CA THR A 72 12.47 -2.69 30.99
C THR A 72 11.76 -3.81 31.73
N ALA A 73 11.40 -4.88 31.02
CA ALA A 73 10.70 -6.02 31.62
C ALA A 73 11.51 -6.65 32.77
N ALA A 74 12.84 -6.70 32.65
CA ALA A 74 13.73 -7.22 33.69
C ALA A 74 13.66 -6.43 35.01
N ARG A 75 13.42 -5.10 34.94
CA ARG A 75 13.33 -4.23 36.12
C ARG A 75 11.92 -4.14 36.71
N ARG A 76 10.89 -4.59 35.99
CA ARG A 76 9.50 -4.55 36.45
C ARG A 76 9.24 -5.39 37.71
N ALA A 77 10.06 -6.41 37.96
CA ALA A 77 9.96 -7.25 39.15
C ALA A 77 10.53 -6.58 40.41
N LEU A 78 11.28 -5.48 40.27
CA LEU A 78 11.90 -4.75 41.37
C LEU A 78 11.06 -3.50 41.67
N PRO A 79 10.55 -3.31 42.90
CA PRO A 79 9.88 -2.08 43.28
C PRO A 79 10.79 -0.87 43.03
N LEU A 80 10.28 0.16 42.36
CA LEU A 80 11.05 1.35 41.97
C LEU A 80 12.24 1.07 41.03
N GLY A 81 12.33 -0.10 40.41
CA GLY A 81 13.54 -0.55 39.70
C GLY A 81 13.93 0.32 38.50
N ALA A 82 12.97 0.97 37.85
CA ALA A 82 13.26 1.92 36.77
C ALA A 82 13.75 3.28 37.29
N LEU A 83 13.29 3.69 38.48
CA LEU A 83 13.59 5.00 39.09
C LEU A 83 14.83 4.97 39.99
N GLU A 84 15.33 3.78 40.36
CA GLU A 84 16.51 3.58 41.20
C GLU A 84 17.70 4.51 40.87
N PRO A 85 18.08 4.77 39.60
CA PRO A 85 19.18 5.68 39.27
C PRO A 85 18.97 7.14 39.70
N LEU A 86 17.72 7.56 39.95
CA LEU A 86 17.36 8.91 40.39
C LEU A 86 17.21 9.03 41.91
N LEU A 87 17.23 7.90 42.63
CA LEU A 87 17.05 7.88 44.09
C LEU A 87 18.39 7.97 44.84
N GLY A 88 19.51 7.62 44.20
CA GLY A 88 20.83 7.62 44.84
C GLY A 88 20.90 6.65 46.05
N ASP A 89 21.65 7.02 47.09
CA ASP A 89 21.81 6.20 48.32
C ASP A 89 20.62 6.35 49.31
N VAL A 90 19.49 6.91 48.89
CA VAL A 90 18.34 7.17 49.77
C VAL A 90 17.50 5.89 49.91
N ASP A 91 17.42 5.33 51.13
CA ASP A 91 16.57 4.18 51.43
C ASP A 91 15.08 4.58 51.41
N LEU A 92 14.41 4.21 50.32
CA LEU A 92 13.01 4.54 50.03
C LEU A 92 12.13 3.29 49.86
N LEU A 93 12.65 2.10 50.19
CA LEU A 93 11.86 0.88 50.15
C LEU A 93 10.70 0.96 51.16
N GLY A 94 9.46 0.81 50.68
CA GLY A 94 8.25 0.96 51.50
C GLY A 94 7.89 2.41 51.86
N SER A 95 8.54 3.41 51.26
CA SER A 95 8.17 4.82 51.42
C SER A 95 6.95 5.19 50.57
N SER A 96 6.29 6.31 50.90
CA SER A 96 5.11 6.77 50.16
C SER A 96 5.52 7.39 48.82
N ALA A 97 4.67 7.26 47.79
CA ALA A 97 4.92 7.82 46.45
C ALA A 97 5.32 9.30 46.49
N ALA A 98 4.70 10.08 47.39
CA ALA A 98 5.01 11.48 47.63
C ALA A 98 6.46 11.75 48.11
N ARG A 99 6.99 10.89 49.00
CA ARG A 99 8.38 11.05 49.48
C ARG A 99 9.38 10.71 48.38
N THR A 100 9.12 9.63 47.64
CA THR A 100 9.96 9.23 46.51
C THR A 100 9.94 10.27 45.39
N ALA A 101 8.78 10.82 45.05
CA ALA A 101 8.64 11.89 44.06
C ALA A 101 9.47 13.13 44.44
N ARG A 102 9.38 13.59 45.69
CA ARG A 102 10.19 14.72 46.17
C ARG A 102 11.69 14.45 46.13
N ALA A 103 12.12 13.22 46.43
CA ALA A 103 13.52 12.83 46.32
C ALA A 103 14.00 12.87 44.85
N ILE A 104 13.18 12.40 43.91
CA ILE A 104 13.47 12.50 42.47
C ILE A 104 13.58 13.97 42.04
N VAL A 105 12.62 14.83 42.42
CA VAL A 105 12.67 16.27 42.10
C VAL A 105 13.95 16.91 42.64
N ALA A 106 14.33 16.58 43.87
CA ALA A 106 15.57 17.07 44.47
C ALA A 106 16.78 16.60 43.66
N SER A 107 16.87 15.32 43.28
CA SER A 107 17.94 14.79 42.42
C SER A 107 18.00 15.48 41.06
N LEU A 108 16.85 15.69 40.41
CA LEU A 108 16.77 16.41 39.14
C LEU A 108 17.28 17.86 39.25
N ARG A 109 17.06 18.51 40.40
CA ARG A 109 17.51 19.88 40.68
C ARG A 109 18.98 19.95 41.12
N ASP A 110 19.47 18.99 41.90
CA ASP A 110 20.84 18.98 42.45
C ASP A 110 21.88 18.73 41.35
N VAL A 111 21.49 17.98 40.31
CA VAL A 111 22.26 17.83 39.08
C VAL A 111 22.36 19.15 38.27
N SER A 112 21.67 20.24 38.67
CA SER A 112 21.50 21.51 37.93
C SER A 112 22.41 22.67 38.35
N ASP A 113 23.45 22.46 39.17
CA ASP A 113 24.27 23.54 39.75
C ASP A 113 25.21 24.29 38.76
N ASP A 114 25.13 24.01 37.46
CA ASP A 114 25.75 24.82 36.39
C ASP A 114 24.76 25.90 35.86
N GLY A 115 24.46 26.91 36.69
CA GLY A 115 24.20 28.30 36.26
C GLY A 115 22.91 28.69 35.51
N GLY A 116 21.96 27.78 35.26
CA GLY A 116 20.70 28.11 34.56
C GLY A 116 19.51 28.31 35.51
N ALA A 117 19.38 29.48 36.14
CA ALA A 117 18.23 29.77 37.01
C ALA A 117 16.92 29.88 36.21
N GLY A 118 16.00 28.90 36.35
CA GLY A 118 14.57 29.10 36.09
C GLY A 118 13.83 28.12 35.16
N SER A 119 14.47 27.09 34.59
CA SER A 119 13.77 26.09 33.74
C SER A 119 13.29 24.88 34.55
N GLN A 120 12.04 24.46 34.37
CA GLN A 120 11.51 23.23 34.96
C GLN A 120 12.29 22.02 34.45
N PRO A 121 12.67 21.07 35.32
CA PRO A 121 13.33 19.84 34.89
C PRO A 121 12.38 18.98 34.05
N VAL A 122 12.92 18.33 33.02
CA VAL A 122 12.15 17.44 32.14
C VAL A 122 12.56 15.99 32.43
N LEU A 123 11.60 15.15 32.84
CA LEU A 123 11.81 13.73 33.03
C LEU A 123 11.21 12.95 31.86
N ARG A 124 12.08 12.38 31.02
CA ARG A 124 11.71 11.47 29.95
C ARG A 124 11.60 10.04 30.49
N ILE A 125 10.45 9.41 30.29
CA ILE A 125 10.19 8.03 30.69
C ILE A 125 9.90 7.19 29.44
N GLU A 126 10.80 6.27 29.12
CA GLU A 126 10.63 5.34 28.01
C GLU A 126 10.00 4.03 28.43
N ASN A 127 9.10 3.52 27.58
CA ASN A 127 8.39 2.26 27.78
C ASN A 127 7.64 2.17 29.11
N ALA A 128 6.92 3.23 29.49
CA ALA A 128 6.28 3.34 30.80
C ALA A 128 5.31 2.19 31.16
N HIS A 129 4.76 1.50 30.16
CA HIS A 129 4.01 0.24 30.31
C HIS A 129 4.79 -0.92 30.98
N LEU A 130 6.13 -0.81 31.07
CA LEU A 130 7.01 -1.76 31.73
C LEU A 130 7.41 -1.31 33.14
N LEU A 131 6.91 -0.17 33.63
CA LEU A 131 7.11 0.23 35.02
C LEU A 131 6.43 -0.77 35.97
N ASP A 132 7.04 -0.95 37.13
CA ASP A 132 6.38 -1.57 38.27
C ASP A 132 5.27 -0.66 38.82
N GLU A 133 4.40 -1.24 39.65
CA GLU A 133 3.25 -0.53 40.20
C GLU A 133 3.68 0.66 41.07
N ALA A 134 4.71 0.50 41.91
CA ALA A 134 5.20 1.57 42.77
C ALA A 134 5.82 2.72 41.95
N SER A 135 6.63 2.42 40.92
CA SER A 135 7.14 3.44 40.00
C SER A 135 6.01 4.20 39.31
N SER A 136 4.95 3.51 38.89
CA SER A 136 3.81 4.13 38.19
C SER A 136 3.07 5.12 39.11
N GLN A 137 2.86 4.77 40.38
CA GLN A 137 2.27 5.67 41.38
C GLN A 137 3.15 6.90 41.67
N VAL A 138 4.47 6.73 41.70
CA VAL A 138 5.41 7.86 41.84
C VAL A 138 5.32 8.81 40.64
N VAL A 139 5.23 8.27 39.42
CA VAL A 139 5.07 9.07 38.20
C VAL A 139 3.74 9.82 38.20
N GLU A 140 2.65 9.19 38.65
CA GLU A 140 1.37 9.88 38.82
C GLU A 140 1.49 11.04 39.83
N TRP A 141 2.15 10.82 40.96
CA TRP A 141 2.37 11.87 41.95
C TRP A 141 3.17 13.04 41.37
N LEU A 142 4.28 12.75 40.67
CA LEU A 142 5.12 13.74 39.99
C LEU A 142 4.28 14.57 39.02
N ALA A 143 3.44 13.93 38.20
CA ALA A 143 2.62 14.59 37.20
C ALA A 143 1.61 15.60 37.79
N ARG A 144 1.06 15.29 38.97
CA ARG A 144 -0.04 16.06 39.57
C ARG A 144 0.43 17.13 40.56
N HIS A 145 1.56 16.94 41.23
CA HIS A 145 1.91 17.73 42.42
C HIS A 145 3.27 18.40 42.35
N GLU A 146 4.16 17.96 41.45
CA GLU A 146 5.54 18.42 41.42
C GLU A 146 5.82 19.25 40.17
N ASP A 147 6.76 20.17 40.30
CA ASP A 147 7.14 21.12 39.25
C ASP A 147 8.13 20.47 38.25
N VAL A 148 7.66 19.44 37.53
CA VAL A 148 8.43 18.61 36.59
C VAL A 148 7.63 18.37 35.32
N VAL A 149 8.25 18.58 34.15
CA VAL A 149 7.64 18.22 32.86
C VAL A 149 7.92 16.76 32.56
N LEU A 150 6.87 15.96 32.39
CA LEU A 150 7.01 14.54 32.03
C LEU A 150 6.92 14.34 30.52
N LEU A 151 7.88 13.62 29.93
CA LEU A 151 7.82 13.12 28.56
C LEU A 151 7.76 11.59 28.58
N VAL A 152 6.55 11.05 28.61
CA VAL A 152 6.31 9.61 28.79
C VAL A 152 6.07 8.96 27.44
N SER A 153 6.63 7.78 27.18
CA SER A 153 6.30 6.99 25.99
C SER A 153 5.88 5.56 26.33
N MET A 154 4.84 5.06 25.66
CA MET A 154 4.27 3.73 25.95
C MET A 154 3.58 3.10 24.73
N ARG A 155 3.20 1.82 24.85
CA ARG A 155 2.36 1.12 23.86
C ARG A 155 0.91 1.62 23.93
N ARG A 156 0.19 1.56 22.81
CA ARG A 156 -1.23 1.95 22.72
C ARG A 156 -2.11 1.19 23.70
N SER A 157 -1.91 -0.12 23.82
CA SER A 157 -2.66 -0.99 24.73
C SER A 157 -2.54 -0.61 26.21
N ALA A 158 -1.44 0.05 26.60
CA ALA A 158 -1.19 0.42 27.99
C ALA A 158 -1.78 1.78 28.40
N ALA A 159 -2.14 2.62 27.43
CA ALA A 159 -2.68 3.96 27.71
C ALA A 159 -4.07 3.93 28.36
N SER A 160 -4.75 2.79 28.36
CA SER A 160 -6.04 2.58 29.05
C SER A 160 -5.88 2.00 30.47
N TRP A 161 -4.66 1.74 30.92
CA TRP A 161 -4.39 1.22 32.26
C TRP A 161 -4.18 2.36 33.25
N SER A 162 -4.49 2.10 34.52
CA SER A 162 -4.15 3.02 35.60
C SER A 162 -2.63 3.03 35.86
N PRO A 163 -2.01 4.17 36.19
CA PRO A 163 -2.60 5.51 36.33
C PRO A 163 -2.64 6.33 35.02
N TRP A 164 -2.22 5.74 33.90
CA TRP A 164 -2.08 6.45 32.62
C TRP A 164 -3.40 6.98 32.10
N LEU A 165 -4.46 6.17 32.21
CA LEU A 165 -5.82 6.55 31.81
C LEU A 165 -6.26 7.83 32.50
N GLU A 166 -6.11 7.90 33.81
CA GLU A 166 -6.49 9.03 34.63
C GLU A 166 -5.65 10.26 34.29
N LEU A 167 -4.34 10.10 34.06
CA LEU A 167 -3.44 11.21 33.74
C LEU A 167 -3.82 11.94 32.45
N TRP A 168 -4.18 11.22 31.36
CA TRP A 168 -4.60 11.91 30.13
C TRP A 168 -6.09 12.27 30.12
N ARG A 169 -6.95 11.48 30.76
CA ARG A 169 -8.39 11.77 30.82
C ARG A 169 -8.67 13.01 31.68
N ASP A 170 -7.94 13.18 32.77
CA ASP A 170 -8.08 14.31 33.68
C ASP A 170 -7.22 15.53 33.27
N ASP A 171 -6.73 15.55 32.02
CA ASP A 171 -5.95 16.63 31.41
C ASP A 171 -4.60 16.96 32.08
N VAL A 172 -4.07 16.06 32.90
CA VAL A 172 -2.77 16.22 33.58
C VAL A 172 -1.62 16.11 32.58
N LEU A 173 -1.70 15.14 31.66
CA LEU A 173 -0.73 14.96 30.57
C LEU A 173 -1.44 14.96 29.23
N GLU A 174 -0.92 15.70 28.25
CA GLU A 174 -1.45 15.66 26.88
C GLU A 174 -1.10 14.31 26.24
N ARG A 175 -2.11 13.59 25.73
CA ARG A 175 -1.90 12.38 24.94
C ARG A 175 -1.64 12.71 23.48
N ILE A 176 -0.55 12.17 22.94
CA ILE A 176 -0.21 12.24 21.51
C ILE A 176 -0.06 10.82 20.97
N ASP A 177 -0.98 10.43 20.09
CA ASP A 177 -0.94 9.16 19.40
C ASP A 177 -0.06 9.22 18.15
N ILE A 178 0.87 8.28 18.06
CA ILE A 178 1.82 8.09 16.97
C ILE A 178 1.31 6.92 16.15
N GLU A 179 0.70 7.26 15.02
CA GLU A 179 0.28 6.28 14.03
C GLU A 179 1.49 5.73 13.23
N PRO A 180 1.35 4.59 12.54
CA PRO A 180 2.30 4.23 11.47
C PRO A 180 2.38 5.33 10.39
N LEU A 181 3.47 5.35 9.62
CA LEU A 181 3.61 6.31 8.51
C LEU A 181 2.54 6.06 7.46
N ASP A 182 1.92 7.12 6.97
CA ASP A 182 1.17 7.01 5.72
C ASP A 182 2.13 6.83 4.52
N PHE A 183 1.55 6.65 3.34
CA PHE A 183 2.34 6.44 2.12
C PHE A 183 3.26 7.64 1.80
N ALA A 184 2.76 8.88 1.93
CA ALA A 184 3.54 10.08 1.61
C ALA A 184 4.70 10.28 2.59
N GLN A 185 4.46 10.06 3.88
CA GLN A 185 5.48 10.07 4.93
C GLN A 185 6.52 8.95 4.71
N THR A 186 6.08 7.77 4.27
CA THR A 186 6.97 6.64 3.95
C THR A 186 7.87 6.95 2.78
N GLU A 187 7.31 7.46 1.69
CA GLU A 187 8.08 7.87 0.51
C GLU A 187 9.09 8.98 0.85
N SER A 188 8.67 10.01 1.60
CA SER A 188 9.55 11.09 2.06
C SER A 188 10.73 10.55 2.87
N LEU A 189 10.48 9.61 3.79
CA LEU A 189 11.53 8.95 4.56
C LEU A 189 12.47 8.15 3.66
N LEU A 190 11.94 7.39 2.70
CA LEU A 190 12.75 6.59 1.78
C LEU A 190 13.65 7.45 0.91
N VAL A 191 13.13 8.55 0.35
CA VAL A 191 13.93 9.49 -0.45
C VAL A 191 15.07 10.09 0.37
N ALA A 192 14.79 10.48 1.62
CA ALA A 192 15.80 11.02 2.53
C ALA A 192 16.88 9.99 2.89
N GLU A 193 16.50 8.77 3.25
CA GLU A 193 17.43 7.71 3.67
C GLU A 193 18.25 7.12 2.51
N LEU A 194 17.67 7.07 1.31
CA LEU A 194 18.31 6.52 0.12
C LEU A 194 19.12 7.56 -0.66
N GLY A 195 18.98 8.86 -0.33
CA GLY A 195 19.71 9.95 -0.97
C GLY A 195 19.35 10.14 -2.44
N GLY A 196 18.11 9.89 -2.82
CA GLY A 196 17.65 10.03 -4.20
C GLY A 196 16.19 9.60 -4.42
N PRO A 197 15.61 9.93 -5.59
CA PRO A 197 14.24 9.56 -5.91
C PRO A 197 14.07 8.04 -5.92
N ILE A 198 12.87 7.59 -5.56
CA ILE A 198 12.44 6.19 -5.58
C ILE A 198 11.19 6.09 -6.43
N THR A 199 10.98 4.97 -7.12
CA THR A 199 9.73 4.78 -7.85
C THR A 199 8.55 4.62 -6.88
N ALA A 200 7.41 5.24 -7.21
CA ALA A 200 6.20 5.22 -6.40
C ALA A 200 5.69 3.79 -6.16
N ASP A 201 5.84 2.89 -7.15
CA ASP A 201 5.49 1.49 -6.97
C ASP A 201 6.41 0.79 -5.96
N THR A 202 7.71 1.11 -5.94
CA THR A 202 8.65 0.60 -4.94
C THR A 202 8.30 1.13 -3.56
N ALA A 203 8.08 2.44 -3.41
CA ALA A 203 7.69 3.05 -2.14
C ALA A 203 6.37 2.47 -1.63
N HIS A 204 5.39 2.26 -2.51
CA HIS A 204 4.08 1.71 -2.15
C HIS A 204 4.18 0.24 -1.73
N ARG A 205 4.98 -0.56 -2.44
CA ARG A 205 5.26 -1.96 -2.04
C ARG A 205 5.90 -2.03 -0.65
N LEU A 206 6.92 -1.21 -0.40
CA LEU A 206 7.59 -1.14 0.90
C LEU A 206 6.60 -0.72 2.00
N TRP A 207 5.85 0.35 1.77
CA TRP A 207 4.84 0.85 2.69
C TRP A 207 3.79 -0.21 3.03
N ARG A 208 3.27 -0.95 2.04
CA ARG A 208 2.27 -2.01 2.26
C ARG A 208 2.82 -3.17 3.08
N MET A 209 4.03 -3.63 2.76
CA MET A 209 4.66 -4.73 3.49
C MET A 209 4.97 -4.38 4.93
N THR A 210 5.31 -3.11 5.19
CA THR A 210 5.66 -2.64 6.52
C THR A 210 4.51 -1.93 7.22
N SER A 211 3.34 -1.83 6.58
CA SER A 211 2.18 -1.05 7.02
C SER A 211 2.55 0.31 7.65
N GLY A 212 3.53 1.01 7.07
CA GLY A 212 4.06 2.29 7.59
C GLY A 212 4.90 2.21 8.88
N ASN A 213 5.19 1.04 9.41
CA ASN A 213 6.04 0.86 10.58
C ASN A 213 7.51 1.21 10.25
N VAL A 214 8.01 2.28 10.86
CA VAL A 214 9.36 2.84 10.60
C VAL A 214 10.47 1.83 10.83
N PHE A 215 10.36 1.04 11.91
CA PHE A 215 11.37 0.05 12.25
C PHE A 215 11.45 -1.04 11.19
N TYR A 216 10.31 -1.62 10.82
CA TYR A 216 10.26 -2.67 9.79
C TYR A 216 10.67 -2.15 8.42
N LEU A 217 10.26 -0.93 8.07
CA LEU A 217 10.68 -0.28 6.83
C LEU A 217 12.20 -0.14 6.76
N ALA A 218 12.82 0.33 7.83
CA ALA A 218 14.26 0.52 7.86
C ALA A 218 15.04 -0.81 7.77
N GLU A 219 14.58 -1.86 8.45
CA GLU A 219 15.20 -3.19 8.33
C GLU A 219 15.00 -3.79 6.92
N LEU A 220 13.78 -3.75 6.37
CA LEU A 220 13.49 -4.26 5.02
C LEU A 220 14.32 -3.54 3.95
N VAL A 221 14.43 -2.21 4.03
CA VAL A 221 15.26 -1.43 3.09
C VAL A 221 16.73 -1.81 3.20
N ARG A 222 17.25 -2.01 4.42
CA ARG A 222 18.64 -2.46 4.60
C ARG A 222 18.87 -3.84 3.99
N ASP A 223 17.95 -4.76 4.19
CA ASP A 223 18.06 -6.12 3.66
C ASP A 223 18.00 -6.14 2.14
N LEU A 224 17.06 -5.41 1.53
CA LEU A 224 16.95 -5.30 0.07
C LEU A 224 18.16 -4.60 -0.56
N ARG A 225 18.78 -3.65 0.14
CA ARG A 225 20.04 -3.04 -0.31
C ARG A 225 21.20 -4.01 -0.20
N HIS A 226 21.22 -4.85 0.82
CA HIS A 226 22.27 -5.85 1.01
C HIS A 226 22.15 -7.00 -0.01
N SER A 227 20.94 -7.45 -0.33
CA SER A 227 20.69 -8.45 -1.38
C SER A 227 20.88 -7.92 -2.80
N GLY A 228 20.82 -6.60 -2.98
CA GLY A 228 20.88 -5.94 -4.28
C GLY A 228 19.53 -5.86 -5.00
N ASP A 229 18.43 -6.34 -4.37
CA ASP A 229 17.09 -6.26 -4.94
C ASP A 229 16.59 -4.82 -5.04
N LEU A 230 16.97 -3.96 -4.10
CA LEU A 230 16.75 -2.52 -4.16
C LEU A 230 18.00 -1.84 -4.73
N ALA A 231 17.94 -1.53 -6.03
CA ALA A 231 19.07 -1.02 -6.79
C ALA A 231 18.78 0.36 -7.39
N ARG A 232 19.84 1.14 -7.60
CA ARG A 232 19.75 2.46 -8.24
C ARG A 232 19.93 2.32 -9.75
N THR A 233 18.86 2.56 -10.50
CA THR A 233 18.83 2.54 -11.98
C THR A 233 18.66 3.97 -12.49
N GLU A 234 19.62 4.47 -13.27
CA GLU A 234 19.62 5.86 -13.80
C GLU A 234 19.37 6.94 -12.74
N GLY A 235 19.90 6.74 -11.55
CA GLY A 235 19.75 7.68 -10.45
C GLY A 235 18.49 7.51 -9.59
N VAL A 236 17.57 6.63 -9.98
CA VAL A 236 16.30 6.32 -9.28
C VAL A 236 16.38 4.94 -8.60
N TRP A 237 15.90 4.85 -7.37
CA TRP A 237 15.82 3.59 -6.64
C TRP A 237 14.62 2.77 -7.09
N VAL A 238 14.88 1.52 -7.48
CA VAL A 238 13.87 0.56 -7.96
C VAL A 238 14.06 -0.77 -7.26
N TRP A 239 12.96 -1.39 -6.85
CA TRP A 239 12.97 -2.77 -6.38
C TRP A 239 12.71 -3.75 -7.52
N GLN A 240 13.74 -4.49 -7.93
CA GLN A 240 13.75 -5.36 -9.12
C GLN A 240 13.35 -6.83 -8.85
N GLY A 241 12.95 -7.19 -7.62
CA GLY A 241 12.69 -8.58 -7.21
C GLY A 241 11.25 -8.91 -6.84
N ILE A 242 10.93 -10.21 -6.77
CA ILE A 242 9.74 -10.75 -6.12
C ILE A 242 10.04 -10.79 -4.62
N ALA A 243 9.21 -10.15 -3.81
CA ALA A 243 9.50 -9.98 -2.39
C ALA A 243 9.59 -11.31 -1.65
N GLY A 244 10.71 -11.54 -0.96
CA GLY A 244 10.73 -12.37 0.24
C GLY A 244 11.00 -11.47 1.45
N THR A 245 10.34 -11.73 2.57
CA THR A 245 10.72 -11.13 3.85
C THR A 245 12.07 -11.76 4.27
N SER A 246 13.07 -10.94 4.55
CA SER A 246 14.42 -11.45 4.90
C SER A 246 14.37 -12.28 6.19
N GLN A 247 15.22 -13.30 6.32
CA GLN A 247 15.33 -14.09 7.56
C GLN A 247 15.66 -13.20 8.77
N ARG A 248 16.49 -12.17 8.58
CA ARG A 248 16.84 -11.23 9.64
C ARG A 248 15.63 -10.45 10.16
N LEU A 249 14.77 -9.95 9.27
CA LEU A 249 13.56 -9.23 9.67
C LEU A 249 12.57 -10.17 10.36
N LEU A 250 12.48 -11.41 9.88
CA LEU A 250 11.68 -12.46 10.51
C LEU A 250 12.20 -12.82 11.91
N ASP A 251 13.51 -12.98 12.10
CA ASP A 251 14.14 -13.28 13.40
C ASP A 251 13.89 -12.17 14.44
N VAL A 252 13.96 -10.91 14.00
CA VAL A 252 13.68 -9.76 14.88
C VAL A 252 12.22 -9.77 15.33
N VAL A 253 11.31 -10.02 14.40
CA VAL A 253 9.87 -10.13 14.69
C VAL A 253 9.57 -11.37 15.54
N ALA A 254 10.27 -12.47 15.30
CA ALA A 254 10.14 -13.72 16.03
C ALA A 254 10.63 -13.59 17.47
N HIS A 255 11.66 -12.79 17.73
CA HIS A 255 12.09 -12.47 19.10
C HIS A 255 10.96 -11.81 19.91
N ASP A 256 10.18 -10.92 19.29
CA ASP A 256 9.03 -10.26 19.92
C ASP A 256 7.87 -11.25 20.20
N VAL A 257 7.85 -12.39 19.51
CA VAL A 257 6.83 -13.46 19.61
C VAL A 257 7.33 -14.65 20.48
N ALA A 258 8.62 -14.78 20.73
CA ALA A 258 9.23 -15.98 21.31
C ALA A 258 8.82 -16.28 22.76
N TYR A 259 8.36 -15.26 23.50
CA TYR A 259 8.09 -15.36 24.94
C TYR A 259 6.63 -15.55 25.31
N VAL A 260 5.78 -15.92 24.35
CA VAL A 260 4.37 -16.21 24.61
C VAL A 260 4.17 -17.64 25.10
N SER A 261 3.13 -17.84 25.93
CA SER A 261 2.70 -19.18 26.37
C SER A 261 2.30 -20.07 25.19
N ASP A 262 2.24 -21.40 25.39
CA ASP A 262 1.91 -22.33 24.30
C ASP A 262 0.50 -22.12 23.74
N ASP A 263 -0.48 -21.79 24.59
CA ASP A 263 -1.86 -21.45 24.17
C ASP A 263 -1.86 -20.19 23.29
N VAL A 264 -1.09 -19.17 23.67
CA VAL A 264 -0.96 -17.92 22.91
C VAL A 264 -0.25 -18.16 21.59
N ARG A 265 0.77 -19.02 21.58
CA ARG A 265 1.49 -19.40 20.35
C ARG A 265 0.58 -20.13 19.38
N ALA A 266 -0.20 -21.10 19.87
CA ALA A 266 -1.14 -21.86 19.05
C ALA A 266 -2.21 -20.95 18.41
N LEU A 267 -2.80 -20.03 19.19
CA LEU A 267 -3.76 -19.06 18.67
C LEU A 267 -3.11 -18.09 17.67
N LEU A 268 -1.88 -17.64 17.94
CA LEU A 268 -1.15 -16.77 17.02
C LEU A 268 -0.88 -17.46 15.68
N GLU A 269 -0.43 -18.71 15.69
CA GLU A 269 -0.26 -19.54 14.48
C GLU A 269 -1.56 -19.66 13.68
N GLU A 270 -2.68 -19.89 14.35
CA GLU A 270 -3.98 -20.02 13.71
C GLU A 270 -4.41 -18.75 12.97
N ILE A 271 -4.26 -17.58 13.59
CA ILE A 271 -4.62 -16.30 12.97
C ILE A 271 -3.58 -15.90 11.91
N ALA A 272 -2.28 -16.14 12.16
CA ALA A 272 -1.18 -15.78 11.28
C ALA A 272 -1.14 -16.57 9.98
N LEU A 273 -1.46 -17.86 10.03
CA LEU A 273 -1.38 -18.78 8.91
C LEU A 273 -2.76 -19.01 8.29
N GLY A 274 -3.78 -19.16 9.14
CA GLY A 274 -5.16 -19.43 8.73
C GLY A 274 -5.94 -18.20 8.34
N GLY A 275 -5.43 -17.00 8.60
CA GLY A 275 -6.10 -15.73 8.29
C GLY A 275 -7.05 -15.25 9.41
N PRO A 276 -7.83 -14.19 9.13
CA PRO A 276 -8.78 -13.59 10.08
C PRO A 276 -9.75 -14.62 10.67
N ARG A 277 -10.05 -14.50 11.97
CA ARG A 277 -11.00 -15.38 12.68
C ARG A 277 -12.02 -14.59 13.49
N PRO A 278 -13.29 -15.04 13.58
CA PRO A 278 -14.26 -14.35 14.40
C PRO A 278 -13.97 -14.55 15.89
N LEU A 279 -14.11 -13.49 16.68
CA LEU A 279 -13.77 -13.50 18.11
C LEU A 279 -14.57 -14.57 18.88
N HIS A 280 -15.84 -14.77 18.53
CA HIS A 280 -16.68 -15.75 19.21
C HIS A 280 -16.13 -17.18 19.01
N ALA A 281 -15.76 -17.57 17.78
CA ALA A 281 -15.21 -18.90 17.51
C ALA A 281 -13.83 -19.10 18.17
N VAL A 282 -13.02 -18.05 18.23
CA VAL A 282 -11.74 -18.11 18.96
C VAL A 282 -11.95 -18.34 20.45
N LEU A 283 -12.97 -17.71 21.05
CA LEU A 283 -13.28 -17.87 22.48
C LEU A 283 -13.89 -19.23 22.83
N ASP A 284 -14.45 -19.95 21.86
CA ASP A 284 -14.92 -21.32 22.03
C ASP A 284 -13.77 -22.35 22.04
N GLU A 285 -12.67 -22.04 21.36
CA GLU A 285 -11.52 -22.94 21.18
C GLU A 285 -10.32 -22.61 22.08
N HIS A 286 -10.16 -21.34 22.50
CA HIS A 286 -8.99 -20.85 23.22
C HIS A 286 -9.36 -20.10 24.51
N PRO A 287 -8.52 -20.14 25.56
CA PRO A 287 -8.79 -19.45 26.81
C PRO A 287 -8.80 -17.93 26.63
N ARG A 288 -9.69 -17.25 27.36
CA ARG A 288 -9.80 -15.77 27.36
C ARG A 288 -8.49 -15.07 27.68
N SER A 289 -7.67 -15.66 28.55
CA SER A 289 -6.35 -15.14 28.92
C SER A 289 -5.40 -15.08 27.72
N ALA A 290 -5.40 -16.09 26.84
CA ALA A 290 -4.55 -16.09 25.66
C ALA A 290 -4.96 -14.99 24.66
N VAL A 291 -6.27 -14.81 24.46
CA VAL A 291 -6.79 -13.72 23.62
C VAL A 291 -6.42 -12.35 24.19
N GLN A 292 -6.58 -12.17 25.50
CA GLN A 292 -6.20 -10.93 26.19
C GLN A 292 -4.71 -10.65 26.09
N GLU A 293 -3.87 -11.67 26.23
CA GLU A 293 -2.41 -11.55 26.10
C GLU A 293 -2.01 -11.13 24.68
N LEU A 294 -2.55 -11.76 23.62
CA LEU A 294 -2.27 -11.35 22.23
C LEU A 294 -2.64 -9.91 21.93
N LEU A 295 -3.81 -9.48 22.42
CA LEU A 295 -4.29 -8.11 22.26
C LEU A 295 -3.43 -7.12 23.07
N ALA A 296 -3.01 -7.49 24.28
CA ALA A 296 -2.15 -6.67 25.11
C ALA A 296 -0.75 -6.51 24.49
N LEU A 297 -0.21 -7.59 23.92
CA LEU A 297 1.05 -7.59 23.17
C LEU A 297 0.94 -6.84 21.84
N GLY A 298 -0.26 -6.65 21.31
CA GLY A 298 -0.52 -5.96 20.04
C GLY A 298 -0.16 -6.79 18.80
N LEU A 299 -0.04 -8.11 18.94
CA LEU A 299 0.22 -9.04 17.83
C LEU A 299 -1.04 -9.28 16.99
N VAL A 300 -2.20 -9.18 17.64
CA VAL A 300 -3.54 -9.29 17.04
C VAL A 300 -4.31 -8.02 17.34
N SER A 301 -5.15 -7.59 16.40
CA SER A 301 -6.07 -6.49 16.53
C SER A 301 -7.51 -6.97 16.36
N ARG A 302 -8.46 -6.18 16.89
CA ARG A 302 -9.89 -6.38 16.66
C ARG A 302 -10.32 -5.45 15.53
N SER A 303 -11.05 -5.99 14.57
CA SER A 303 -11.76 -5.21 13.56
C SER A 303 -13.24 -5.57 13.60
N GLU A 304 -14.10 -4.59 13.43
CA GLU A 304 -15.51 -4.83 13.18
C GLU A 304 -15.69 -5.13 11.68
N ASP A 305 -16.23 -6.30 11.36
CA ASP A 305 -16.63 -6.66 10.00
C ASP A 305 -18.15 -6.54 9.90
N GLY A 306 -18.60 -5.49 9.22
CA GLY A 306 -20.00 -5.30 8.85
C GLY A 306 -20.12 -5.45 7.34
N ALA A 307 -20.69 -6.55 6.87
CA ALA A 307 -21.22 -6.58 5.50
C ALA A 307 -22.36 -5.57 5.40
N ASP A 308 -22.51 -4.89 4.26
CA ASP A 308 -23.61 -3.95 4.01
C ASP A 308 -24.97 -4.59 4.38
N GLY A 309 -25.53 -4.19 5.54
CA GLY A 309 -26.83 -4.66 6.05
C GLY A 309 -26.83 -5.91 6.95
N GLY A 310 -25.68 -6.47 7.33
CA GLY A 310 -25.57 -7.62 8.25
C GLY A 310 -25.21 -7.26 9.69
N PRO A 311 -25.31 -8.20 10.67
CA PRO A 311 -24.83 -7.98 12.03
C PRO A 311 -23.31 -7.82 12.04
N THR A 312 -22.82 -6.76 12.67
CA THR A 312 -21.39 -6.49 12.85
C THR A 312 -20.74 -7.60 13.67
N GLU A 313 -19.79 -8.30 13.07
CA GLU A 313 -19.00 -9.35 13.72
C GLU A 313 -17.65 -8.79 14.16
N VAL A 314 -17.21 -9.10 15.39
CA VAL A 314 -15.85 -8.76 15.83
C VAL A 314 -14.89 -9.83 15.34
N VAL A 315 -13.92 -9.44 14.52
CA VAL A 315 -12.92 -10.32 13.90
C VAL A 315 -11.54 -10.02 14.49
N LEU A 316 -10.80 -11.08 14.80
CA LEU A 316 -9.40 -11.04 15.18
C LEU A 316 -8.51 -11.19 13.95
N ARG A 317 -7.53 -10.31 13.82
CA ARG A 317 -6.57 -10.29 12.70
C ARG A 317 -5.17 -10.08 13.22
N ILE A 318 -4.18 -10.56 12.49
CA ILE A 318 -2.80 -10.15 12.74
C ILE A 318 -2.70 -8.63 12.55
N THR A 319 -2.14 -7.94 13.54
CA THR A 319 -1.97 -6.48 13.50
C THR A 319 -1.05 -6.05 12.35
N HIS A 320 -0.05 -6.87 12.03
CA HIS A 320 0.98 -6.54 11.05
C HIS A 320 1.37 -7.74 10.17
N PRO A 321 1.33 -7.65 8.83
CA PRO A 321 1.63 -8.76 7.91
C PRO A 321 2.94 -9.51 8.21
N LEU A 322 4.00 -8.79 8.58
CA LEU A 322 5.29 -9.38 8.96
C LEU A 322 5.24 -10.33 10.16
N TYR A 323 4.31 -10.16 11.12
CA TYR A 323 4.10 -11.18 12.16
C TYR A 323 3.62 -12.49 11.54
N GLY A 324 2.72 -12.40 10.56
CA GLY A 324 2.23 -13.55 9.81
C GLY A 324 3.34 -14.29 9.07
N ASP A 325 4.28 -13.56 8.47
CA ASP A 325 5.43 -14.16 7.78
C ASP A 325 6.46 -14.73 8.76
N ALA A 326 6.74 -14.03 9.86
CA ALA A 326 7.66 -14.50 10.90
C ALA A 326 7.17 -15.81 11.52
N VAL A 327 5.89 -15.85 11.91
CA VAL A 327 5.26 -17.07 12.41
C VAL A 327 5.36 -18.19 11.39
N ALA A 328 5.07 -17.93 10.10
CA ALA A 328 5.23 -18.94 9.05
C ALA A 328 6.67 -19.46 8.96
N SER A 329 7.68 -18.58 8.98
CA SER A 329 9.09 -19.00 8.83
C SER A 329 9.60 -19.90 9.96
N HIS A 330 9.09 -19.75 11.19
CA HIS A 330 9.47 -20.58 12.34
C HIS A 330 8.52 -21.75 12.60
N THR A 331 7.40 -21.83 11.88
CA THR A 331 6.45 -22.93 11.99
C THR A 331 6.84 -24.06 11.06
N SER A 332 6.91 -25.29 11.56
CA SER A 332 7.21 -26.47 10.74
C SER A 332 6.19 -26.61 9.59
N ALA A 333 6.63 -27.12 8.44
CA ALA A 333 5.75 -27.29 7.28
C ALA A 333 4.52 -28.17 7.57
N GLN A 334 4.66 -29.17 8.46
CA GLN A 334 3.54 -29.99 8.92
C GLN A 334 2.52 -29.14 9.68
N ARG A 335 2.98 -28.34 10.66
CA ARG A 335 2.09 -27.48 11.45
C ARG A 335 1.41 -26.42 10.60
N GLN A 336 2.12 -25.82 9.63
CA GLN A 336 1.52 -24.88 8.68
C GLN A 336 0.39 -25.54 7.89
N ARG A 337 0.64 -26.76 7.38
CA ARG A 337 -0.37 -27.55 6.68
C ARG A 337 -1.59 -27.84 7.56
N GLU A 338 -1.39 -28.25 8.81
CA GLU A 338 -2.48 -28.51 9.77
C GLU A 338 -3.34 -27.26 10.03
N VAL A 339 -2.71 -26.10 10.21
CA VAL A 339 -3.44 -24.84 10.44
C VAL A 339 -4.23 -24.42 9.20
N LEU A 340 -3.59 -24.47 8.02
CA LEU A 340 -4.24 -24.14 6.75
C LEU A 340 -5.42 -25.07 6.42
N GLN A 341 -5.33 -26.36 6.77
CA GLN A 341 -6.42 -27.32 6.61
C GLN A 341 -7.61 -27.08 7.54
N ARG A 342 -7.35 -26.58 8.76
CA ARG A 342 -8.41 -26.23 9.73
C ARG A 342 -9.04 -24.87 9.43
N ALA A 343 -8.34 -24.00 8.70
CA ALA A 343 -8.86 -22.70 8.31
C ALA A 343 -10.08 -22.84 7.39
N VAL A 344 -11.12 -22.06 7.66
CA VAL A 344 -12.31 -22.01 6.80
C VAL A 344 -11.99 -21.11 5.60
N ALA A 345 -11.50 -21.69 4.51
CA ALA A 345 -11.05 -20.96 3.33
C ALA A 345 -12.06 -19.93 2.80
N SER A 346 -13.36 -20.27 2.80
CA SER A 346 -14.42 -19.35 2.37
C SER A 346 -14.67 -18.19 3.35
N TYR A 347 -14.36 -18.38 4.65
CA TYR A 347 -14.37 -17.29 5.61
C TYR A 347 -13.22 -16.32 5.32
N VAL A 348 -12.02 -16.84 5.05
CA VAL A 348 -10.86 -16.02 4.67
C VAL A 348 -11.14 -15.22 3.41
N ALA A 349 -11.77 -15.82 2.40
CA ALA A 349 -12.15 -15.12 1.17
C ALA A 349 -13.19 -14.01 1.41
N ARG A 350 -14.17 -14.25 2.29
CA ARG A 350 -15.24 -13.30 2.58
C ARG A 350 -14.79 -12.13 3.46
N VAL A 351 -14.01 -12.43 4.49
CA VAL A 351 -13.69 -11.51 5.59
C VAL A 351 -12.28 -10.95 5.46
N GLY A 352 -11.37 -11.68 4.80
CA GLY A 352 -10.00 -11.27 4.58
C GLY A 352 -9.89 -10.04 3.68
N THR A 353 -8.83 -9.26 3.90
CA THR A 353 -8.41 -8.31 2.87
C THR A 353 -7.92 -9.08 1.64
N PRO A 354 -7.87 -8.46 0.45
CA PRO A 354 -7.25 -9.09 -0.72
C PRO A 354 -5.84 -9.63 -0.44
N ASP A 355 -5.05 -8.95 0.41
CA ASP A 355 -3.72 -9.41 0.79
C ASP A 355 -3.72 -10.64 1.71
N ASP A 356 -4.70 -10.76 2.61
CA ASP A 356 -4.86 -11.93 3.46
C ASP A 356 -5.21 -13.15 2.61
N LEU A 357 -6.13 -12.98 1.66
CA LEU A 357 -6.51 -14.02 0.72
C LEU A 357 -5.32 -14.46 -0.14
N LEU A 358 -4.57 -13.50 -0.71
CA LEU A 358 -3.36 -13.79 -1.49
C LEU A 358 -2.33 -14.59 -0.69
N ARG A 359 -2.04 -14.19 0.55
CA ARG A 359 -1.11 -14.89 1.43
C ARG A 359 -1.60 -16.30 1.75
N TRP A 360 -2.88 -16.44 2.09
CA TRP A 360 -3.48 -17.73 2.45
C TRP A 360 -3.44 -18.70 1.27
N VAL A 361 -3.91 -18.30 0.08
CA VAL A 361 -3.92 -19.14 -1.13
C VAL A 361 -2.50 -19.54 -1.51
N ASN A 362 -1.56 -18.59 -1.53
CA ASN A 362 -0.17 -18.89 -1.89
C ASN A 362 0.47 -19.92 -0.94
N ARG A 363 0.23 -19.80 0.37
CA ARG A 363 0.71 -20.77 1.37
C ARG A 363 0.03 -22.12 1.24
N ALA A 364 -1.29 -22.14 1.06
CA ALA A 364 -2.05 -23.37 0.85
C ALA A 364 -1.51 -24.16 -0.34
N LEU A 365 -1.29 -23.50 -1.49
CA LEU A 365 -0.69 -24.12 -2.66
C LEU A 365 0.74 -24.60 -2.41
N SER A 366 1.58 -23.77 -1.77
CA SER A 366 2.97 -24.12 -1.45
C SER A 366 3.10 -25.35 -0.54
N HIS A 367 2.12 -25.58 0.33
CA HIS A 367 2.09 -26.72 1.26
C HIS A 367 1.19 -27.89 0.78
N GLY A 368 0.67 -27.83 -0.45
CA GLY A 368 -0.19 -28.87 -1.02
C GLY A 368 -1.51 -29.04 -0.26
N VAL A 369 -2.04 -27.96 0.32
CA VAL A 369 -3.36 -27.89 0.93
C VAL A 369 -4.38 -27.64 -0.20
N PRO A 370 -5.41 -28.48 -0.35
CA PRO A 370 -6.45 -28.25 -1.35
C PRO A 370 -7.15 -26.91 -1.13
N VAL A 371 -7.20 -26.09 -2.17
CA VAL A 371 -7.93 -24.81 -2.18
C VAL A 371 -9.23 -25.01 -2.97
N PRO A 372 -10.40 -24.67 -2.42
CA PRO A 372 -11.65 -24.68 -3.18
C PRO A 372 -11.57 -23.80 -4.42
N ALA A 373 -12.14 -24.25 -5.55
CA ALA A 373 -12.01 -23.57 -6.84
C ALA A 373 -12.48 -22.11 -6.81
N HIS A 374 -13.56 -21.80 -6.08
CA HIS A 374 -14.05 -20.43 -5.93
C HIS A 374 -13.08 -19.54 -5.14
N VAL A 375 -12.45 -20.08 -4.08
CA VAL A 375 -11.45 -19.34 -3.29
C VAL A 375 -10.18 -19.09 -4.10
N LEU A 376 -9.77 -20.05 -4.93
CA LEU A 376 -8.63 -19.86 -5.84
C LEU A 376 -8.92 -18.80 -6.90
N ARG A 377 -10.17 -18.74 -7.41
CA ARG A 377 -10.64 -17.69 -8.31
C ARG A 377 -10.67 -16.32 -7.64
N ASP A 378 -11.19 -16.22 -6.42
CA ASP A 378 -11.15 -14.98 -5.64
C ASP A 378 -9.70 -14.53 -5.38
N GLY A 379 -8.78 -15.48 -5.13
CA GLY A 379 -7.35 -15.22 -5.02
C GLY A 379 -6.73 -14.72 -6.32
N TYR A 380 -7.15 -15.25 -7.48
CA TYR A 380 -6.73 -14.75 -8.79
C TYR A 380 -7.19 -13.30 -9.00
N GLU A 381 -8.45 -12.99 -8.70
CA GLU A 381 -8.98 -11.62 -8.83
C GLU A 381 -8.25 -10.64 -7.90
N ALA A 382 -8.00 -11.04 -6.65
CA ALA A 382 -7.17 -10.26 -5.72
C ALA A 382 -5.74 -10.05 -6.27
N ALA A 383 -5.16 -11.04 -6.94
CA ALA A 383 -3.82 -10.93 -7.51
C ALA A 383 -3.79 -9.94 -8.68
N MET A 384 -4.83 -9.97 -9.52
CA MET A 384 -5.02 -9.04 -10.62
C MET A 384 -5.25 -7.61 -10.12
N GLU A 385 -6.09 -7.41 -9.10
CA GLU A 385 -6.35 -6.11 -8.47
C GLU A 385 -5.07 -5.51 -7.88
N ARG A 386 -4.27 -6.32 -7.18
CA ARG A 386 -3.02 -5.87 -6.54
C ARG A 386 -1.83 -5.79 -7.50
N LEU A 387 -2.05 -6.07 -8.79
CA LEU A 387 -1.00 -6.15 -9.81
C LEU A 387 0.15 -7.10 -9.40
N SER A 388 -0.18 -8.16 -8.64
CA SER A 388 0.71 -9.26 -8.26
C SER A 388 0.80 -10.25 -9.42
N ARG A 389 1.37 -9.77 -10.54
CA ARG A 389 1.34 -10.46 -11.85
C ARG A 389 1.87 -11.90 -11.80
N PRO A 390 3.02 -12.20 -11.16
CA PRO A 390 3.50 -13.58 -11.09
C PRO A 390 2.52 -14.49 -10.34
N THR A 391 1.91 -13.98 -9.26
CA THR A 391 0.92 -14.71 -8.45
C THR A 391 -0.36 -14.96 -9.24
N ALA A 392 -0.84 -13.98 -10.00
CA ALA A 392 -2.03 -14.15 -10.85
C ALA A 392 -1.81 -15.26 -11.90
N VAL A 393 -0.65 -15.26 -12.56
CA VAL A 393 -0.24 -16.33 -13.49
C VAL A 393 -0.16 -17.68 -12.78
N ALA A 394 0.46 -17.74 -11.59
CA ALA A 394 0.61 -18.97 -10.83
C ALA A 394 -0.76 -19.54 -10.42
N PHE A 395 -1.67 -18.71 -9.93
CA PHE A 395 -3.02 -19.13 -9.55
C PHE A 395 -3.83 -19.58 -10.76
N ALA A 396 -3.78 -18.85 -11.88
CA ALA A 396 -4.44 -19.26 -13.11
C ALA A 396 -3.90 -20.59 -13.64
N THR A 397 -2.59 -20.80 -13.55
CA THR A 397 -1.94 -22.07 -13.92
C THR A 397 -2.41 -23.22 -13.02
N GLU A 398 -2.50 -22.97 -11.70
CA GLU A 398 -2.99 -23.97 -10.76
C GLU A 398 -4.47 -24.31 -10.97
N MET A 399 -5.32 -23.31 -11.29
CA MET A 399 -6.71 -23.56 -11.66
C MET A 399 -6.80 -24.53 -12.85
N ILE A 400 -6.00 -24.31 -13.90
CA ILE A 400 -5.94 -25.20 -15.07
C ILE A 400 -5.46 -26.60 -14.68
N ARG A 401 -4.44 -26.70 -13.82
CA ARG A 401 -3.91 -28.00 -13.34
C ARG A 401 -4.97 -28.78 -12.58
N LEU A 402 -5.65 -28.16 -11.62
CA LEU A 402 -6.69 -28.80 -10.81
C LEU A 402 -7.89 -29.23 -11.67
N HIS A 403 -8.26 -28.40 -12.64
CA HIS A 403 -9.31 -28.74 -13.60
C HIS A 403 -8.95 -29.97 -14.44
N ALA A 404 -7.70 -30.07 -14.90
CA ALA A 404 -7.22 -31.23 -15.67
C ALA A 404 -7.15 -32.54 -14.85
N LEU A 405 -7.15 -32.45 -13.52
CA LEU A 405 -7.23 -33.60 -12.62
C LEU A 405 -8.68 -34.03 -12.31
N GLY A 406 -9.67 -33.25 -12.74
CA GLY A 406 -11.10 -33.51 -12.54
C GLY A 406 -11.65 -34.63 -13.43
N ASP A 407 -12.98 -34.70 -13.50
CA ASP A 407 -13.73 -35.75 -14.22
C ASP A 407 -13.35 -35.89 -15.70
N ALA A 408 -13.76 -37.02 -16.29
CA ALA A 408 -13.48 -37.37 -17.68
C ALA A 408 -13.86 -36.25 -18.68
N PRO A 409 -13.10 -36.10 -19.79
CA PRO A 409 -13.33 -35.05 -20.78
C PRO A 409 -14.79 -35.02 -21.24
N ASN A 410 -15.42 -33.86 -21.11
CA ASN A 410 -16.77 -33.59 -21.59
C ASN A 410 -16.88 -32.11 -21.98
N GLU A 411 -17.94 -31.76 -22.71
CA GLU A 411 -18.15 -30.41 -23.25
C GLU A 411 -18.11 -29.31 -22.18
N ARG A 412 -18.66 -29.58 -20.99
CA ARG A 412 -18.64 -28.65 -19.86
C ARG A 412 -17.24 -28.48 -19.28
N ALA A 413 -16.47 -29.56 -19.19
CA ALA A 413 -15.07 -29.50 -18.77
C ALA A 413 -14.23 -28.69 -19.78
N ASP A 414 -14.48 -28.83 -21.07
CA ASP A 414 -13.79 -28.06 -22.10
C ASP A 414 -14.15 -26.56 -22.06
N ALA A 415 -15.42 -26.21 -21.82
CA ALA A 415 -15.85 -24.82 -21.62
C ALA A 415 -15.16 -24.16 -20.41
N VAL A 416 -15.06 -24.87 -19.28
CA VAL A 416 -14.31 -24.40 -18.09
C VAL A 416 -12.83 -24.27 -18.41
N ARG A 417 -12.23 -25.20 -19.16
CA ARG A 417 -10.83 -25.11 -19.57
C ARG A 417 -10.58 -23.85 -20.42
N VAL A 418 -11.46 -23.53 -21.35
CA VAL A 418 -11.42 -22.29 -22.14
C VAL A 418 -11.46 -21.07 -21.21
N GLU A 419 -12.38 -21.03 -20.25
CA GLU A 419 -12.48 -19.93 -19.29
C GLU A 419 -11.14 -19.70 -18.54
N LEU A 420 -10.53 -20.78 -18.06
CA LEU A 420 -9.28 -20.74 -17.31
C LEU A 420 -8.07 -20.34 -18.17
N LEU A 421 -8.01 -20.81 -19.42
CA LEU A 421 -7.02 -20.37 -20.40
C LEU A 421 -7.13 -18.86 -20.66
N LEU A 422 -8.36 -18.32 -20.78
CA LEU A 422 -8.57 -16.88 -20.96
C LEU A 422 -8.16 -16.08 -19.71
N CYS A 423 -8.40 -16.60 -18.49
CA CYS A 423 -7.87 -15.99 -17.25
C CYS A 423 -6.33 -15.95 -17.26
N ARG A 424 -5.67 -17.05 -17.60
CA ARG A 424 -4.20 -17.10 -17.64
C ARG A 424 -3.63 -16.22 -18.77
N GLY A 425 -4.26 -16.19 -19.93
CA GLY A 425 -3.90 -15.31 -21.03
C GLY A 425 -4.00 -13.83 -20.66
N GLU A 426 -5.01 -13.45 -19.88
CA GLU A 426 -5.12 -12.10 -19.33
C GLU A 426 -4.00 -11.80 -18.32
N ALA A 427 -3.68 -12.73 -17.43
CA ALA A 427 -2.55 -12.59 -16.50
C ALA A 427 -1.23 -12.43 -17.25
N TRP A 428 -0.98 -13.21 -18.31
CA TRP A 428 0.20 -13.07 -19.16
C TRP A 428 0.28 -11.70 -19.84
N ARG A 429 -0.84 -11.17 -20.33
CA ARG A 429 -0.92 -9.82 -20.89
C ARG A 429 -0.50 -8.76 -19.86
N HIS A 430 -0.89 -8.90 -18.59
CA HIS A 430 -0.51 -7.96 -17.54
C HIS A 430 0.90 -8.19 -17.00
N PHE A 431 1.40 -9.43 -17.06
CA PHE A 431 2.79 -9.79 -16.79
C PHE A 431 3.75 -9.20 -17.82
N GLY A 432 3.28 -9.03 -19.06
CA GLY A 432 4.04 -8.44 -20.16
C GLY A 432 4.44 -9.43 -21.26
N SER A 433 3.99 -10.69 -21.19
CA SER A 433 4.26 -11.69 -22.23
C SER A 433 3.14 -11.71 -23.27
N ARG A 434 3.44 -11.22 -24.47
CA ARG A 434 2.52 -11.26 -25.61
C ARG A 434 2.34 -12.69 -26.11
N GLU A 435 3.44 -13.42 -26.23
CA GLU A 435 3.51 -14.74 -26.86
C GLU A 435 2.71 -15.77 -26.07
N LEU A 436 2.84 -15.76 -24.73
CA LEU A 436 2.10 -16.67 -23.85
C LEU A 436 0.61 -16.31 -23.79
N ALA A 437 0.26 -15.02 -23.80
CA ALA A 437 -1.13 -14.60 -23.90
C ALA A 437 -1.77 -15.06 -25.22
N GLN A 438 -1.06 -14.91 -26.35
CA GLN A 438 -1.52 -15.39 -27.66
C GLN A 438 -1.61 -16.91 -27.72
N HIS A 439 -0.68 -17.62 -27.08
CA HIS A 439 -0.74 -19.08 -26.98
C HIS A 439 -2.04 -19.54 -26.31
N ASP A 440 -2.34 -19.01 -25.12
CA ASP A 440 -3.54 -19.39 -24.37
C ASP A 440 -4.83 -19.05 -25.13
N VAL A 441 -4.88 -17.89 -25.80
CA VAL A 441 -6.03 -17.52 -26.66
C VAL A 441 -6.20 -18.51 -27.82
N ARG A 442 -5.11 -18.89 -28.51
CA ARG A 442 -5.19 -19.85 -29.62
C ARG A 442 -5.68 -21.21 -29.16
N GLU A 443 -5.13 -21.72 -28.05
CA GLU A 443 -5.56 -22.99 -27.47
C GLU A 443 -7.05 -22.93 -27.08
N ALA A 444 -7.51 -21.83 -26.48
CA ALA A 444 -8.92 -21.64 -26.16
C ALA A 444 -9.81 -21.68 -27.41
N ARG A 445 -9.38 -21.06 -28.52
CA ARG A 445 -10.12 -21.09 -29.80
C ARG A 445 -10.19 -22.47 -30.43
N GLU A 446 -9.09 -23.22 -30.39
CA GLU A 446 -9.04 -24.59 -30.90
C GLU A 446 -10.07 -25.47 -30.21
N ILE A 447 -10.23 -25.32 -28.88
CA ILE A 447 -11.25 -26.02 -28.10
C ILE A 447 -12.65 -25.51 -28.43
N LEU A 448 -12.87 -24.18 -28.47
CA LEU A 448 -14.18 -23.58 -28.77
C LEU A 448 -14.78 -24.05 -30.09
N VAL A 449 -13.95 -24.29 -31.13
CA VAL A 449 -14.43 -24.79 -32.44
C VAL A 449 -15.00 -26.21 -32.37
N GLN A 450 -14.60 -27.00 -31.37
CA GLN A 450 -15.10 -28.36 -31.18
C GLN A 450 -16.39 -28.42 -30.34
N LEU A 451 -16.74 -27.35 -29.63
CA LEU A 451 -17.88 -27.32 -28.73
C LEU A 451 -19.19 -27.01 -29.48
N PRO A 452 -20.33 -27.58 -29.05
CA PRO A 452 -21.62 -27.19 -29.58
C PRO A 452 -21.91 -25.72 -29.26
N LEU A 453 -22.44 -25.00 -30.24
CA LEU A 453 -22.70 -23.57 -30.08
C LEU A 453 -23.92 -23.34 -29.19
N ASP A 454 -23.69 -22.89 -27.96
CA ASP A 454 -24.72 -22.46 -27.00
C ASP A 454 -24.42 -21.05 -26.44
N GLU A 455 -25.22 -20.58 -25.48
CA GLU A 455 -25.05 -19.24 -24.88
C GLU A 455 -23.70 -19.06 -24.18
N GLU A 456 -23.16 -20.10 -23.53
CA GLU A 456 -21.89 -20.06 -22.81
C GLU A 456 -20.70 -20.03 -23.77
N VAL A 457 -20.72 -20.89 -24.79
CA VAL A 457 -19.70 -20.95 -25.84
C VAL A 457 -19.63 -19.65 -26.64
N ILE A 458 -20.78 -19.02 -26.94
CA ILE A 458 -20.83 -17.70 -27.57
C ILE A 458 -20.15 -16.65 -26.67
N ALA A 459 -20.45 -16.64 -25.37
CA ALA A 459 -19.87 -15.69 -24.43
C ALA A 459 -18.34 -15.88 -24.28
N LEU A 460 -17.87 -17.12 -24.23
CA LEU A 460 -16.44 -17.45 -24.20
C LEU A 460 -15.73 -17.05 -25.49
N GLY A 461 -16.36 -17.26 -26.65
CA GLY A 461 -15.85 -16.81 -27.95
C GLY A 461 -15.67 -15.29 -28.01
N VAL A 462 -16.67 -14.54 -27.55
CA VAL A 462 -16.59 -13.07 -27.42
C VAL A 462 -15.46 -12.64 -26.48
N ARG A 463 -15.31 -13.33 -25.34
CA ARG A 463 -14.22 -13.05 -24.39
C ARG A 463 -12.84 -13.32 -25.00
N ALA A 464 -12.70 -14.36 -25.82
CA ALA A 464 -11.47 -14.64 -26.56
C ALA A 464 -11.16 -13.55 -27.60
N ASP A 465 -12.17 -13.09 -28.35
CA ASP A 465 -12.04 -11.97 -29.30
C ASP A 465 -11.57 -10.69 -28.61
N VAL A 466 -12.17 -10.36 -27.47
CA VAL A 466 -11.77 -9.19 -26.65
C VAL A 466 -10.32 -9.33 -26.17
N LEU A 467 -9.94 -10.45 -25.57
CA LEU A 467 -8.58 -10.63 -25.05
C LEU A 467 -7.54 -10.58 -26.17
N GLU A 468 -7.81 -11.19 -27.32
CA GLU A 468 -6.92 -11.16 -28.48
C GLU A 468 -6.74 -9.74 -29.01
N ALA A 469 -7.83 -8.97 -29.16
CA ALA A 469 -7.78 -7.57 -29.56
C ALA A 469 -6.94 -6.72 -28.58
N GLN A 470 -7.11 -6.92 -27.28
CA GLN A 470 -6.31 -6.26 -26.24
C GLN A 470 -4.82 -6.61 -26.34
N VAL A 471 -4.48 -7.86 -26.67
CA VAL A 471 -3.09 -8.28 -26.89
C VAL A 471 -2.51 -7.62 -28.14
N HIS A 472 -3.26 -7.56 -29.25
CA HIS A 472 -2.84 -6.87 -30.47
C HIS A 472 -2.56 -5.39 -30.23
N HIS A 473 -3.51 -4.65 -29.64
CA HIS A 473 -3.36 -3.20 -29.46
C HIS A 473 -2.40 -2.85 -28.31
N TYR A 474 -2.68 -3.31 -27.10
CA TYR A 474 -2.00 -2.81 -25.90
C TYR A 474 -0.63 -3.45 -25.65
N ARG A 475 -0.30 -4.56 -26.32
CA ARG A 475 1.03 -5.18 -26.26
C ARG A 475 1.73 -5.21 -27.60
N GLY A 476 0.99 -5.49 -28.67
CA GLY A 476 1.52 -5.58 -30.03
C GLY A 476 1.67 -4.26 -30.78
N ASP A 477 1.14 -3.14 -30.26
CA ASP A 477 1.07 -1.86 -30.99
C ASP A 477 0.38 -2.00 -32.37
N ASP A 478 -0.62 -2.88 -32.44
CA ASP A 478 -1.29 -3.29 -33.66
C ASP A 478 -2.80 -3.04 -33.55
N LEU A 479 -3.21 -1.78 -33.72
CA LEU A 479 -4.62 -1.40 -33.73
C LEU A 479 -5.39 -2.08 -34.87
N ALA A 480 -4.78 -2.19 -36.06
CA ALA A 480 -5.44 -2.76 -37.22
C ALA A 480 -5.75 -4.26 -37.02
N GLY A 481 -4.83 -5.02 -36.42
CA GLY A 481 -5.07 -6.39 -35.98
C GLY A 481 -6.18 -6.49 -34.95
N ALA A 482 -6.18 -5.60 -33.94
CA ALA A 482 -7.22 -5.58 -32.93
C ALA A 482 -8.62 -5.33 -33.54
N LEU A 483 -8.75 -4.34 -34.43
CA LEU A 483 -10.01 -4.04 -35.09
C LEU A 483 -10.49 -5.19 -35.99
N ARG A 484 -9.58 -5.84 -36.74
CA ARG A 484 -9.93 -7.02 -37.55
C ARG A 484 -10.50 -8.15 -36.71
N VAL A 485 -9.87 -8.48 -35.58
CA VAL A 485 -10.36 -9.52 -34.66
C VAL A 485 -11.77 -9.20 -34.16
N LEU A 486 -12.01 -7.94 -33.77
CA LEU A 486 -13.33 -7.50 -33.28
C LEU A 486 -14.38 -7.49 -34.39
N ASP A 487 -14.03 -7.03 -35.59
CA ASP A 487 -14.93 -6.99 -36.74
C ASP A 487 -15.29 -8.43 -37.20
N ASP A 488 -14.32 -9.35 -37.21
CA ASP A 488 -14.56 -10.77 -37.49
C ASP A 488 -15.45 -11.43 -36.42
N GLY A 489 -15.23 -11.11 -35.14
CA GLY A 489 -16.08 -11.53 -34.03
C GLY A 489 -17.51 -11.01 -34.17
N LEU A 490 -17.66 -9.74 -34.54
CA LEU A 490 -18.95 -9.11 -34.75
C LEU A 490 -19.70 -9.79 -35.90
N ALA A 491 -19.02 -10.09 -37.01
CA ALA A 491 -19.61 -10.80 -38.13
C ALA A 491 -20.09 -12.21 -37.73
N ARG A 492 -19.32 -12.93 -36.92
CA ARG A 492 -19.72 -14.26 -36.41
C ARG A 492 -20.92 -14.19 -35.50
N VAL A 493 -20.92 -13.27 -34.54
CA VAL A 493 -21.96 -13.19 -33.51
C VAL A 493 -23.26 -12.62 -34.07
N THR A 494 -23.21 -11.64 -34.96
CA THR A 494 -24.42 -11.04 -35.57
C THR A 494 -25.15 -11.97 -36.54
N ALA A 495 -24.47 -13.01 -37.05
CA ALA A 495 -25.09 -14.08 -37.83
C ALA A 495 -26.00 -14.99 -36.98
N LEU A 496 -25.96 -14.86 -35.65
CA LEU A 496 -26.75 -15.65 -34.70
C LEU A 496 -27.90 -14.82 -34.12
N ASP A 497 -29.11 -15.37 -34.11
CA ASP A 497 -30.28 -14.73 -33.48
C ASP A 497 -30.55 -15.29 -32.07
N THR A 498 -29.64 -15.03 -31.14
CA THR A 498 -29.77 -15.45 -29.73
C THR A 498 -29.59 -14.27 -28.77
N ALA A 499 -30.05 -14.42 -27.53
CA ALA A 499 -29.85 -13.41 -26.49
C ALA A 499 -28.37 -13.22 -26.15
N ALA A 500 -27.61 -14.32 -26.07
CA ALA A 500 -26.15 -14.29 -25.90
C ALA A 500 -25.46 -13.55 -27.06
N ALA A 501 -25.91 -13.76 -28.31
CA ALA A 501 -25.36 -13.06 -29.46
C ALA A 501 -25.61 -11.55 -29.43
N ARG A 502 -26.79 -11.10 -29.00
CA ARG A 502 -27.06 -9.67 -28.79
C ARG A 502 -26.15 -9.06 -27.73
N LYS A 503 -25.97 -9.74 -26.57
CA LYS A 503 -25.02 -9.30 -25.52
C LYS A 503 -23.58 -9.25 -26.04
N GLY A 504 -23.17 -10.28 -26.79
CA GLY A 504 -21.86 -10.38 -27.42
C GLY A 504 -21.60 -9.25 -28.42
N THR A 505 -22.61 -8.91 -29.22
CA THR A 505 -22.58 -7.79 -30.16
C THR A 505 -22.34 -6.47 -29.43
N THR A 506 -23.12 -6.17 -28.39
CA THR A 506 -22.92 -4.96 -27.56
C THR A 506 -21.52 -4.93 -26.96
N ARG A 507 -21.03 -6.06 -26.42
CA ARG A 507 -19.68 -6.14 -25.84
C ARG A 507 -18.58 -5.85 -26.87
N LEU A 508 -18.66 -6.44 -28.07
CA LEU A 508 -17.67 -6.24 -29.13
C LEU A 508 -17.70 -4.82 -29.70
N VAL A 509 -18.89 -4.23 -29.88
CA VAL A 509 -19.04 -2.82 -30.31
C VAL A 509 -18.38 -1.88 -29.31
N ARG A 510 -18.64 -2.08 -28.02
CA ARG A 510 -18.02 -1.25 -26.96
C ARG A 510 -16.52 -1.43 -26.90
N GLU A 511 -16.02 -2.67 -26.97
CA GLU A 511 -14.58 -2.92 -27.01
C GLU A 511 -13.94 -2.22 -28.22
N ARG A 512 -14.56 -2.31 -29.40
CA ARG A 512 -14.11 -1.61 -30.62
C ARG A 512 -14.02 -0.10 -30.42
N LEU A 513 -15.04 0.51 -29.79
CA LEU A 513 -15.03 1.93 -29.45
C LEU A 513 -13.95 2.29 -28.43
N THR A 514 -13.73 1.46 -27.42
CA THR A 514 -12.63 1.61 -26.44
C THR A 514 -11.26 1.62 -27.13
N HIS A 515 -11.01 0.69 -28.05
CA HIS A 515 -9.77 0.63 -28.83
C HIS A 515 -9.57 1.89 -29.70
N LEU A 516 -10.61 2.32 -30.41
CA LEU A 516 -10.56 3.53 -31.23
C LEU A 516 -10.31 4.79 -30.38
N GLY A 517 -10.99 4.90 -29.23
CA GLY A 517 -10.82 6.02 -28.31
C GLY A 517 -9.38 6.11 -27.76
N TRP A 518 -8.87 5.00 -27.22
CA TRP A 518 -7.49 4.95 -26.71
C TRP A 518 -6.42 5.10 -27.80
N SER A 519 -6.72 4.78 -29.06
CA SER A 519 -5.79 5.00 -30.17
C SER A 519 -5.67 6.46 -30.63
N GLY A 520 -6.47 7.39 -30.07
CA GLY A 520 -6.48 8.79 -30.49
C GLY A 520 -7.27 9.05 -31.77
N ARG A 521 -8.01 8.08 -32.29
CA ARG A 521 -8.94 8.26 -33.44
C ARG A 521 -10.24 8.93 -33.00
N VAL A 522 -10.12 10.05 -32.29
CA VAL A 522 -11.21 10.74 -31.58
C VAL A 522 -12.40 11.04 -32.50
N ARG A 523 -12.15 11.50 -33.74
CA ARG A 523 -13.24 11.84 -34.68
C ARG A 523 -14.09 10.63 -35.07
N GLU A 524 -13.50 9.44 -35.13
CA GLU A 524 -14.23 8.19 -35.43
C GLU A 524 -14.92 7.65 -34.18
N ALA A 525 -14.25 7.69 -33.03
CA ALA A 525 -14.73 7.05 -31.81
C ALA A 525 -15.80 7.86 -31.07
N LEU A 526 -15.61 9.18 -30.95
CA LEU A 526 -16.33 10.03 -30.00
C LEU A 526 -17.86 10.02 -30.17
N PRO A 527 -18.44 10.05 -31.39
CA PRO A 527 -19.89 9.97 -31.56
C PRO A 527 -20.48 8.66 -31.01
N GLY A 528 -19.83 7.53 -31.28
CA GLY A 528 -20.27 6.21 -30.78
C GLY A 528 -20.07 6.06 -29.28
N LEU A 529 -18.95 6.56 -28.75
CA LEU A 529 -18.67 6.58 -27.32
C LEU A 529 -19.74 7.36 -26.53
N LEU A 530 -20.10 8.56 -27.00
CA LEU A 530 -21.14 9.38 -26.37
C LEU A 530 -22.52 8.70 -26.47
N ALA A 531 -22.86 8.13 -27.62
CA ALA A 531 -24.14 7.44 -27.80
C ALA A 531 -24.32 6.27 -26.80
N GLU A 532 -23.28 5.47 -26.57
CA GLU A 532 -23.30 4.38 -25.59
C GLU A 532 -23.40 4.89 -24.14
N LEU A 533 -22.75 6.02 -23.82
CA LEU A 533 -22.76 6.61 -22.47
C LEU A 533 -24.05 7.38 -22.17
N ASP A 534 -24.74 7.88 -23.18
CA ASP A 534 -26.02 8.59 -23.05
C ASP A 534 -27.23 7.64 -23.09
N ALA A 535 -27.01 6.37 -23.45
CA ALA A 535 -28.06 5.36 -23.49
C ALA A 535 -28.77 5.22 -22.12
N PRO A 536 -30.11 5.13 -22.08
CA PRO A 536 -30.87 4.98 -20.83
C PRO A 536 -30.47 3.76 -19.99
N GLU A 537 -30.03 2.69 -20.66
CA GLU A 537 -29.59 1.42 -20.08
C GLU A 537 -28.11 1.41 -19.65
N ALA A 538 -27.38 2.52 -19.81
CA ALA A 538 -25.96 2.62 -19.50
C ALA A 538 -25.69 2.34 -18.01
N GLY A 539 -24.98 1.24 -17.72
CA GLY A 539 -24.67 0.77 -16.38
C GLY A 539 -23.17 0.60 -16.14
N ALA A 540 -22.80 -0.48 -15.44
CA ALA A 540 -21.39 -0.81 -15.14
C ALA A 540 -20.58 -1.22 -16.39
N ASP A 541 -21.25 -1.72 -17.40
CA ASP A 541 -20.72 -2.27 -18.63
C ASP A 541 -20.18 -1.21 -19.62
N VAL A 542 -20.58 0.05 -19.46
CA VAL A 542 -20.06 1.20 -20.24
C VAL A 542 -18.88 1.91 -19.57
N VAL A 543 -18.53 1.58 -18.31
CA VAL A 543 -17.44 2.22 -17.58
C VAL A 543 -16.10 2.25 -18.35
N PRO A 544 -15.70 1.19 -19.10
CA PRO A 544 -14.47 1.22 -19.90
C PRO A 544 -14.44 2.28 -21.01
N LEU A 545 -15.59 2.84 -21.39
CA LEU A 545 -15.71 3.90 -22.40
C LEU A 545 -15.45 5.30 -21.82
N VAL A 546 -15.58 5.47 -20.51
CA VAL A 546 -15.59 6.80 -19.87
C VAL A 546 -14.23 7.49 -19.98
N GLY A 547 -13.14 6.79 -19.62
CA GLY A 547 -11.77 7.29 -19.75
C GLY A 547 -11.43 7.82 -21.15
N PRO A 548 -11.54 7.01 -22.22
CA PRO A 548 -11.24 7.48 -23.57
C PRO A 548 -12.22 8.55 -24.07
N THR A 549 -13.47 8.57 -23.57
CA THR A 549 -14.42 9.66 -23.88
C THR A 549 -13.98 10.98 -23.26
N ILE A 550 -13.57 10.98 -21.98
CA ILE A 550 -13.06 12.18 -21.29
C ILE A 550 -11.85 12.73 -22.03
N THR A 551 -10.87 11.88 -22.36
CA THR A 551 -9.69 12.31 -23.14
C THR A 551 -10.09 12.83 -24.52
N GLY A 552 -11.00 12.14 -25.22
CA GLY A 552 -11.50 12.57 -26.53
C GLY A 552 -12.21 13.93 -26.49
N LEU A 553 -13.06 14.18 -25.49
CA LEU A 553 -13.73 15.47 -25.28
C LEU A 553 -12.72 16.59 -25.01
N ALA A 554 -11.70 16.32 -24.20
CA ALA A 554 -10.64 17.28 -23.91
C ALA A 554 -9.86 17.66 -25.19
N LEU A 555 -9.54 16.68 -26.05
CA LEU A 555 -8.85 16.92 -27.32
C LEU A 555 -9.65 17.77 -28.33
N VAL A 556 -10.98 17.72 -28.27
CA VAL A 556 -11.86 18.55 -29.14
C VAL A 556 -12.33 19.83 -28.44
N GLY A 557 -11.83 20.14 -27.25
CA GLY A 557 -12.14 21.35 -26.49
C GLY A 557 -13.53 21.37 -25.82
N ARG A 558 -14.22 20.22 -25.73
CA ARG A 558 -15.55 20.08 -25.11
C ARG A 558 -15.46 19.85 -23.60
N PHE A 559 -14.76 20.74 -22.90
CA PHE A 559 -14.42 20.54 -21.49
C PHE A 559 -15.61 20.60 -20.52
N SER A 560 -16.68 21.33 -20.85
CA SER A 560 -17.86 21.47 -19.99
C SER A 560 -18.61 20.16 -19.75
N GLU A 561 -18.37 19.14 -20.58
CA GLU A 561 -19.05 17.84 -20.50
C GLU A 561 -18.26 16.83 -19.65
N ILE A 562 -16.97 17.08 -19.42
CA ILE A 562 -16.07 16.14 -18.73
C ILE A 562 -16.46 15.96 -17.26
N ASP A 563 -16.66 17.08 -16.54
CA ASP A 563 -16.97 17.03 -15.12
C ASP A 563 -18.33 16.33 -14.87
N HIS A 564 -19.31 16.51 -15.76
CA HIS A 564 -20.59 15.80 -15.71
C HIS A 564 -20.43 14.28 -15.90
N LEU A 565 -19.62 13.84 -16.88
CA LEU A 565 -19.36 12.42 -17.10
C LEU A 565 -18.63 11.78 -15.91
N ALA A 566 -17.61 12.45 -15.37
CA ALA A 566 -16.87 11.96 -14.22
C ALA A 566 -17.78 11.83 -12.98
N GLN A 567 -18.60 12.85 -12.68
CA GLN A 567 -19.56 12.82 -11.57
C GLN A 567 -20.61 11.72 -11.72
N ARG A 568 -21.09 11.47 -12.94
CA ARG A 568 -22.07 10.41 -13.23
C ARG A 568 -21.46 9.02 -13.05
N TYR A 569 -20.28 8.78 -13.61
CA TYR A 569 -19.74 7.42 -13.77
C TYR A 569 -18.72 6.99 -12.73
N LEU A 570 -18.07 7.90 -11.98
CA LEU A 570 -17.16 7.50 -10.91
C LEU A 570 -17.88 6.68 -9.81
N PRO A 571 -19.07 7.08 -9.31
CA PRO A 571 -19.81 6.26 -8.35
C PRO A 571 -20.26 4.91 -8.92
N VAL A 572 -20.56 4.85 -10.23
CA VAL A 572 -20.92 3.60 -10.91
C VAL A 572 -19.70 2.67 -10.96
N ALA A 573 -18.54 3.19 -11.34
CA ALA A 573 -17.28 2.45 -11.36
C ALA A 573 -16.92 1.89 -9.98
N LEU A 574 -17.06 2.70 -8.92
CA LEU A 574 -16.78 2.29 -7.54
C LEU A 574 -17.72 1.17 -7.03
N ARG A 575 -18.99 1.17 -7.45
CA ARG A 575 -19.93 0.08 -7.10
C ARG A 575 -19.75 -1.18 -7.95
N SER A 576 -19.01 -1.11 -9.05
CA SER A 576 -18.89 -2.19 -10.04
C SER A 576 -17.44 -2.56 -10.36
N ILE A 577 -16.57 -2.45 -9.37
CA ILE A 577 -15.12 -2.73 -9.50
C ILE A 577 -14.86 -4.14 -10.04
N GLY A 578 -15.69 -5.12 -9.66
CA GLY A 578 -15.60 -6.49 -10.18
C GLY A 578 -15.83 -6.61 -11.69
N THR A 579 -16.51 -5.65 -12.32
CA THR A 579 -16.75 -5.64 -13.78
C THR A 579 -15.57 -5.02 -14.54
N TYR A 580 -15.04 -3.90 -14.04
CA TYR A 580 -13.87 -3.23 -14.63
C TYR A 580 -13.02 -2.54 -13.56
N ARG A 581 -12.01 -3.27 -13.08
CA ARG A 581 -11.15 -2.86 -11.95
C ARG A 581 -10.36 -1.57 -12.14
N TRP A 582 -10.15 -1.14 -13.39
CA TRP A 582 -9.44 0.09 -13.75
C TRP A 582 -10.36 1.32 -13.83
N GLY A 583 -11.69 1.12 -13.73
CA GLY A 583 -12.68 2.19 -13.94
C GLY A 583 -12.43 3.44 -13.10
N PRO A 584 -12.28 3.33 -11.76
CA PRO A 584 -12.02 4.48 -10.91
C PRO A 584 -10.72 5.21 -11.28
N SER A 585 -9.62 4.48 -11.51
CA SER A 585 -8.33 5.08 -11.84
C SER A 585 -8.35 5.78 -13.20
N ASP A 586 -8.96 5.15 -14.22
CA ASP A 586 -9.03 5.69 -15.58
C ASP A 586 -9.83 7.00 -15.61
N ILE A 587 -10.98 7.03 -14.91
CA ILE A 587 -11.83 8.23 -14.82
C ILE A 587 -11.08 9.34 -14.11
N VAL A 588 -10.55 9.09 -12.91
CA VAL A 588 -9.88 10.11 -12.10
C VAL A 588 -8.64 10.66 -12.81
N PHE A 589 -7.84 9.79 -13.45
CA PHE A 589 -6.64 10.22 -14.16
C PHE A 589 -6.97 11.00 -15.45
N ALA A 590 -7.96 10.56 -16.23
CA ALA A 590 -8.39 11.28 -17.43
C ALA A 590 -8.97 12.67 -17.08
N THR A 591 -9.77 12.76 -16.02
CA THR A 591 -10.28 14.06 -15.51
C THR A 591 -9.14 14.95 -15.05
N TYR A 592 -8.18 14.41 -14.30
CA TYR A 592 -6.97 15.14 -13.89
C TYR A 592 -6.21 15.71 -15.10
N ALA A 593 -5.89 14.88 -16.10
CA ALA A 593 -5.17 15.31 -17.29
C ALA A 593 -5.91 16.44 -18.03
N SER A 594 -7.23 16.35 -18.12
CA SER A 594 -8.05 17.39 -18.75
C SER A 594 -7.99 18.74 -18.00
N ARG A 595 -7.94 18.72 -16.66
CA ARG A 595 -7.76 19.94 -15.83
C ARG A 595 -6.40 20.58 -16.07
N VAL A 596 -5.34 19.78 -16.09
CA VAL A 596 -3.98 20.26 -16.39
C VAL A 596 -3.93 20.94 -17.76
N TRP A 597 -4.55 20.35 -18.80
CA TRP A 597 -4.59 20.95 -20.13
C TRP A 597 -5.40 22.25 -20.22
N ARG A 598 -6.36 22.47 -19.31
CA ARG A 598 -7.07 23.75 -19.15
C ARG A 598 -6.26 24.81 -18.38
N GLY A 599 -5.13 24.43 -17.78
CA GLY A 599 -4.39 25.29 -16.85
C GLY A 599 -5.11 25.45 -15.50
N GLU A 600 -5.99 24.52 -15.14
CA GLU A 600 -6.70 24.51 -13.87
C GLU A 600 -5.92 23.72 -12.81
N ALA A 601 -6.18 24.02 -11.54
CA ALA A 601 -5.63 23.25 -10.43
C ALA A 601 -6.17 21.79 -10.44
N PRO A 602 -5.35 20.81 -10.04
CA PRO A 602 -5.80 19.43 -9.86
C PRO A 602 -6.97 19.31 -8.87
N GLY A 603 -7.82 18.31 -9.07
CA GLY A 603 -8.89 17.98 -8.12
C GLY A 603 -8.41 17.27 -6.86
N ALA A 604 -9.23 17.26 -5.81
CA ALA A 604 -8.95 16.45 -4.63
C ALA A 604 -9.06 14.93 -4.90
N GLU A 605 -9.75 14.52 -5.98
CA GLU A 605 -9.97 13.11 -6.30
C GLU A 605 -8.66 12.39 -6.64
N ILE A 606 -7.70 13.07 -7.28
CA ILE A 606 -6.40 12.49 -7.65
C ILE A 606 -5.51 12.27 -6.41
N ASP A 607 -5.68 13.05 -5.35
CA ASP A 607 -5.03 12.82 -4.06
C ASP A 607 -5.60 11.58 -3.37
N HIS A 608 -6.91 11.35 -3.51
CA HIS A 608 -7.54 10.16 -2.95
C HIS A 608 -7.11 8.88 -3.65
N LEU A 609 -6.91 8.94 -4.99
CA LEU A 609 -6.43 7.81 -5.79
C LEU A 609 -5.09 7.24 -5.28
N TYR A 610 -4.12 8.12 -4.97
CA TYR A 610 -2.78 7.72 -4.51
C TYR A 610 -2.55 7.86 -2.99
N GLY A 611 -3.57 8.30 -2.25
CA GLY A 611 -3.52 8.53 -0.79
C GLY A 611 -4.16 7.40 0.02
N LYS A 612 -5.34 7.66 0.61
CA LYS A 612 -6.09 6.65 1.39
C LYS A 612 -6.60 5.47 0.55
N GLY A 613 -6.41 5.53 -0.78
CA GLY A 613 -6.68 4.46 -1.72
C GLY A 613 -8.13 4.45 -2.17
N LEU A 614 -8.35 4.75 -3.45
CA LEU A 614 -9.61 4.38 -4.10
C LEU A 614 -9.63 2.85 -4.30
N PRO A 615 -10.77 2.19 -4.04
CA PRO A 615 -10.95 0.78 -4.38
C PRO A 615 -10.67 0.51 -5.87
N GLY A 616 -10.04 -0.62 -6.18
CA GLY A 616 -9.71 -1.03 -7.55
C GLY A 616 -8.21 -1.04 -7.87
N THR A 617 -7.89 -1.20 -9.14
CA THR A 617 -6.52 -1.27 -9.64
C THR A 617 -5.96 0.12 -9.90
N VAL A 618 -4.72 0.38 -9.43
CA VAL A 618 -4.03 1.65 -9.63
C VAL A 618 -2.61 1.41 -10.12
N ASP A 619 -2.22 2.07 -11.22
CA ASP A 619 -0.83 2.11 -11.66
C ASP A 619 -0.08 3.26 -10.96
N TRP A 620 0.77 2.90 -10.01
CA TRP A 620 1.56 3.84 -9.22
C TRP A 620 2.56 4.66 -10.03
N THR A 621 2.88 4.25 -11.27
CA THR A 621 3.65 5.09 -12.20
C THR A 621 2.95 6.43 -12.45
N GLY A 622 1.61 6.44 -12.46
CA GLY A 622 0.81 7.65 -12.68
C GLY A 622 0.99 8.72 -11.59
N LEU A 623 1.48 8.37 -10.39
CA LEU A 623 1.79 9.36 -9.34
C LEU A 623 2.98 10.24 -9.73
N HIS A 624 4.07 9.65 -10.19
CA HIS A 624 5.22 10.40 -10.70
C HIS A 624 4.86 11.21 -11.94
N LEU A 625 4.03 10.63 -12.82
CA LEU A 625 3.55 11.35 -13.99
C LEU A 625 2.78 12.61 -13.61
N ARG A 626 1.84 12.48 -12.67
CA ARG A 626 1.07 13.60 -12.11
C ARG A 626 2.01 14.65 -11.49
N ARG A 627 2.89 14.27 -10.57
CA ARG A 627 3.85 15.20 -9.93
C ARG A 627 4.75 15.90 -10.93
N GLY A 628 5.17 15.17 -11.97
CA GLY A 628 5.93 15.69 -13.10
C GLY A 628 5.19 16.81 -13.84
N PHE A 629 3.94 16.57 -14.23
CA PHE A 629 3.12 17.57 -14.91
C PHE A 629 2.72 18.75 -14.02
N ASP A 630 2.39 18.50 -12.75
CA ASP A 630 2.13 19.56 -11.77
C ASP A 630 3.37 20.46 -11.63
N ALA A 631 4.57 19.88 -11.61
CA ALA A 631 5.83 20.62 -11.56
C ALA A 631 6.13 21.37 -12.88
N ILE A 632 5.80 20.82 -14.04
CA ILE A 632 5.89 21.55 -15.33
C ILE A 632 4.97 22.77 -15.30
N ALA A 633 3.71 22.61 -14.88
CA ALA A 633 2.74 23.70 -14.79
C ALA A 633 3.19 24.80 -13.81
N ALA A 634 3.88 24.43 -12.74
CA ALA A 634 4.47 25.36 -11.77
C ALA A 634 5.82 25.96 -12.19
N GLY A 635 6.41 25.54 -13.32
CA GLY A 635 7.75 25.95 -13.76
C GLY A 635 8.90 25.37 -12.92
N ALA A 636 8.63 24.35 -12.09
CA ALA A 636 9.60 23.67 -11.25
C ALA A 636 10.36 22.57 -12.04
N TRP A 637 11.08 22.96 -13.09
CA TRP A 637 11.66 22.04 -14.09
C TRP A 637 12.58 20.95 -13.53
N SER A 638 13.36 21.26 -12.48
CA SER A 638 14.23 20.25 -11.84
C SER A 638 13.42 19.16 -11.15
N THR A 639 12.34 19.54 -10.47
CA THR A 639 11.39 18.60 -9.84
C THR A 639 10.67 17.79 -10.91
N ALA A 640 10.16 18.46 -11.95
CA ALA A 640 9.48 17.81 -13.07
C ALA A 640 10.36 16.72 -13.69
N ARG A 641 11.63 17.04 -13.96
CA ARG A 641 12.60 16.10 -14.53
C ARG A 641 12.84 14.90 -13.62
N ALA A 642 13.00 15.11 -12.31
CA ALA A 642 13.24 14.02 -11.36
C ALA A 642 12.04 13.05 -11.27
N GLU A 643 10.82 13.60 -11.20
CA GLU A 643 9.58 12.82 -11.15
C GLU A 643 9.34 12.05 -12.47
N LEU A 644 9.46 12.71 -13.62
CA LEU A 644 9.27 12.07 -14.93
C LEU A 644 10.33 10.99 -15.20
N ARG A 645 11.57 11.22 -14.75
CA ARG A 645 12.61 10.18 -14.79
C ARG A 645 12.23 8.95 -13.96
N ALA A 646 11.69 9.14 -12.75
CA ALA A 646 11.25 8.04 -11.92
C ALA A 646 10.10 7.25 -12.59
N ALA A 647 9.17 7.94 -13.25
CA ALA A 647 8.16 7.28 -14.10
C ALA A 647 8.80 6.49 -15.24
N ASN A 648 9.71 7.10 -16.02
CA ASN A 648 10.36 6.46 -17.17
C ASN A 648 11.18 5.23 -16.79
N VAL A 649 11.91 5.28 -15.68
CA VAL A 649 12.65 4.13 -15.14
C VAL A 649 11.70 2.96 -14.87
N ARG A 650 10.51 3.22 -14.30
CA ARG A 650 9.52 2.18 -14.02
C ARG A 650 8.83 1.66 -15.28
N ILE A 651 8.52 2.54 -16.23
CA ILE A 651 7.87 2.21 -17.51
C ILE A 651 8.75 1.29 -18.36
N ARG A 652 10.07 1.49 -18.35
CA ARG A 652 11.00 0.61 -19.09
C ARG A 652 10.92 -0.86 -18.66
N THR A 653 10.66 -1.13 -17.38
CA THR A 653 10.44 -2.49 -16.90
C THR A 653 9.11 -3.06 -17.42
N LEU A 654 8.04 -2.25 -17.34
CA LEU A 654 6.73 -2.63 -17.85
C LEU A 654 5.84 -1.40 -18.03
N ASP A 655 5.57 -1.06 -19.28
CA ASP A 655 4.59 -0.05 -19.69
C ASP A 655 3.20 -0.70 -19.79
N VAL A 656 2.38 -0.59 -18.75
CA VAL A 656 1.03 -1.16 -18.74
C VAL A 656 0.06 -0.31 -19.56
N GLY A 657 0.14 1.01 -19.43
CA GLY A 657 -0.80 1.97 -20.02
C GLY A 657 -0.41 2.46 -21.42
N GLY A 658 0.78 2.11 -21.94
CA GLY A 658 1.24 2.58 -23.24
C GLY A 658 1.68 4.06 -23.23
N PHE A 659 2.07 4.60 -22.07
CA PHE A 659 2.34 6.04 -21.90
C PHE A 659 3.83 6.40 -21.96
N ALA A 660 4.70 5.48 -22.40
CA ALA A 660 6.13 5.73 -22.54
C ALA A 660 6.44 6.96 -23.42
N ARG A 661 5.78 7.11 -24.58
CA ARG A 661 6.01 8.27 -25.47
C ARG A 661 5.76 9.59 -24.76
N PHE A 662 4.65 9.67 -24.04
CA PHE A 662 4.20 10.88 -23.33
C PHE A 662 5.11 11.26 -22.16
N THR A 663 5.49 10.29 -21.36
CA THR A 663 6.40 10.46 -20.21
C THR A 663 7.83 10.82 -20.65
N LEU A 664 8.35 10.21 -21.72
CA LEU A 664 9.64 10.54 -22.32
C LEU A 664 9.65 11.94 -22.96
N ALA A 665 8.58 12.32 -23.66
CA ALA A 665 8.45 13.66 -24.23
C ALA A 665 8.45 14.75 -23.15
N ALA A 666 7.70 14.55 -22.07
CA ALA A 666 7.68 15.47 -20.94
C ALA A 666 9.04 15.55 -20.23
N GLU A 667 9.77 14.45 -20.05
CA GLU A 667 11.13 14.49 -19.48
C GLU A 667 12.09 15.24 -20.43
N ALA A 668 11.94 15.07 -21.75
CA ALA A 668 12.75 15.80 -22.73
C ALA A 668 12.53 17.32 -22.62
N LEU A 669 11.29 17.77 -22.46
CA LEU A 669 10.95 19.18 -22.22
C LEU A 669 11.62 19.69 -20.92
N ALA A 670 11.49 18.95 -19.83
CA ALA A 670 12.11 19.31 -18.55
C ALA A 670 13.65 19.29 -18.62
N ALA A 671 14.25 18.39 -19.40
CA ALA A 671 15.69 18.36 -19.66
C ALA A 671 16.15 19.59 -20.44
N ALA A 672 15.41 20.01 -21.47
CA ALA A 672 15.71 21.23 -22.23
C ALA A 672 15.61 22.47 -21.34
N ALA A 673 14.52 22.59 -20.55
CA ALA A 673 14.31 23.72 -19.64
C ALA A 673 15.33 23.79 -18.49
N THR A 674 15.96 22.66 -18.12
CA THR A 674 17.05 22.60 -17.13
C THR A 674 18.44 22.79 -17.73
N GLY A 675 18.55 23.06 -19.04
CA GLY A 675 19.82 23.30 -19.72
C GLY A 675 20.62 22.05 -20.07
N ASP A 676 19.96 20.90 -20.25
CA ASP A 676 20.58 19.65 -20.72
C ASP A 676 20.12 19.32 -22.15
N PRO A 677 20.73 19.93 -23.18
CA PRO A 677 20.32 19.74 -24.57
C PRO A 677 20.61 18.32 -25.09
N VAL A 678 21.68 17.68 -24.61
CA VAL A 678 22.04 16.31 -25.02
C VAL A 678 21.01 15.33 -24.49
N GLY A 679 20.66 15.43 -23.20
CA GLY A 679 19.62 14.62 -22.58
C GLY A 679 18.26 14.85 -23.23
N ALA A 680 17.89 16.10 -23.51
CA ALA A 680 16.63 16.44 -24.18
C ALA A 680 16.51 15.80 -25.57
N HIS A 681 17.55 15.88 -26.40
CA HIS A 681 17.54 15.23 -27.72
C HIS A 681 17.47 13.70 -27.63
N ALA A 682 18.21 13.09 -26.70
CA ALA A 682 18.17 11.65 -26.51
C ALA A 682 16.78 11.16 -26.05
N LEU A 683 16.16 11.85 -25.09
CA LEU A 683 14.82 11.53 -24.60
C LEU A 683 13.74 11.75 -25.68
N ALA A 684 13.83 12.83 -26.47
CA ALA A 684 12.92 13.08 -27.57
C ALA A 684 13.04 12.00 -28.67
N ALA A 685 14.26 11.52 -28.96
CA ALA A 685 14.47 10.40 -29.88
C ALA A 685 13.84 9.10 -29.34
N GLN A 686 14.09 8.75 -28.08
CA GLN A 686 13.47 7.60 -27.43
C GLN A 686 11.94 7.68 -27.43
N SER A 687 11.38 8.87 -27.19
CA SER A 687 9.94 9.12 -27.25
C SER A 687 9.36 8.81 -28.64
N ARG A 688 10.05 9.16 -29.73
CA ARG A 688 9.59 8.86 -31.10
C ARG A 688 9.66 7.38 -31.46
N GLU A 689 10.68 6.69 -30.95
CA GLU A 689 10.90 5.25 -31.18
C GLU A 689 10.01 4.35 -30.31
N ALA A 690 9.49 4.87 -29.19
CA ALA A 690 8.62 4.12 -28.31
C ALA A 690 7.27 3.79 -28.97
N PRO A 691 6.68 2.61 -28.70
CA PRO A 691 5.42 2.18 -29.28
C PRO A 691 4.26 3.08 -28.82
N VAL A 692 3.25 3.26 -29.67
CA VAL A 692 2.12 4.19 -29.41
C VAL A 692 1.08 3.54 -28.51
N ARG A 693 0.60 2.34 -28.87
CA ARG A 693 -0.40 1.55 -28.14
C ARG A 693 -1.60 2.44 -27.72
N SER A 694 -2.06 2.27 -26.48
CA SER A 694 -3.09 3.11 -25.85
C SER A 694 -2.67 4.56 -25.58
N GLY A 695 -1.39 4.91 -25.73
CA GLY A 695 -0.91 6.28 -25.66
C GLY A 695 -1.34 7.15 -26.84
N GLY A 696 -1.93 6.56 -27.90
CA GLY A 696 -2.43 7.32 -29.05
C GLY A 696 -3.43 8.41 -28.68
N SER A 697 -4.20 8.22 -27.59
CA SER A 697 -5.14 9.22 -27.08
C SER A 697 -4.49 10.51 -26.56
N VAL A 698 -3.17 10.51 -26.34
CA VAL A 698 -2.40 11.68 -25.90
C VAL A 698 -1.33 12.08 -26.92
N GLU A 699 -1.29 11.47 -28.10
CA GLU A 699 -0.28 11.76 -29.13
C GLU A 699 -0.25 13.22 -29.59
N PRO A 700 -1.39 13.94 -29.75
CA PRO A 700 -1.34 15.37 -30.08
C PRO A 700 -0.54 16.19 -29.05
N GLN A 701 -0.57 15.79 -27.77
CA GLN A 701 0.13 16.44 -26.67
C GLN A 701 1.61 16.06 -26.66
N VAL A 702 1.94 14.82 -27.05
CA VAL A 702 3.33 14.38 -27.27
C VAL A 702 3.99 15.28 -28.32
N GLU A 703 3.31 15.47 -29.47
CA GLU A 703 3.81 16.30 -30.57
C GLU A 703 3.98 17.76 -30.16
N LEU A 704 3.00 18.34 -29.46
CA LEU A 704 3.13 19.69 -28.88
C LEU A 704 4.33 19.79 -27.93
N THR A 705 4.51 18.80 -27.05
CA THR A 705 5.63 18.77 -26.11
C THR A 705 6.98 18.67 -26.84
N HIS A 706 7.07 17.94 -27.96
CA HIS A 706 8.27 17.93 -28.81
C HIS A 706 8.55 19.29 -29.43
N VAL A 707 7.52 20.01 -29.90
CA VAL A 707 7.67 21.38 -30.41
C VAL A 707 8.19 22.31 -29.33
N ASP A 708 7.59 22.28 -28.14
CA ASP A 708 8.03 23.08 -26.99
C ASP A 708 9.48 22.78 -26.61
N THR A 709 9.84 21.49 -26.60
CA THR A 709 11.22 21.06 -26.34
C THR A 709 12.18 21.68 -27.37
N MET A 710 11.84 21.66 -28.65
CA MET A 710 12.66 22.27 -29.70
C MET A 710 12.73 23.79 -29.60
N MET A 711 11.71 24.45 -29.05
CA MET A 711 11.74 25.89 -28.78
C MET A 711 12.71 26.24 -27.64
N TRP A 712 12.77 25.43 -26.59
CA TRP A 712 13.73 25.61 -25.48
C TRP A 712 15.20 25.36 -25.90
N LEU A 713 15.42 24.52 -26.91
CA LEU A 713 16.76 24.19 -27.41
C LEU A 713 17.32 25.20 -28.42
N ARG A 714 16.49 26.15 -28.88
CA ARG A 714 16.89 27.27 -29.74
C ARG A 714 17.27 28.47 -28.90
#